data_AF-A0A8C0ZQB3-F1
#
_entry.id   AF-A0A8C0ZQB3-F1
#
_cell.length_a   1.000
_cell.length_b   1.000
_cell.length_c   1.000
_cell.angle_alpha   90.00
_cell.angle_beta   90.00
_cell.angle_gamma   90.00
#
_symmetry.space_group_name_H-M   'P 1'
#
loop_
_entity.id
_entity.type
_entity.pdbx_description
1 polymer ?
#
loop_
_entity_poly.entity_id
_entity_poly.type
_entity_poly.pdbx_seq_one_letter_code
_entity_poly.pdbx_strand_id
1 'polypeptide(L)'
;QKSFETPFHWLLYICVFSDNHKDCSGVSLHLTRLPQPLIAGMYLMMSVDTVIPAGEKVVNSDISCHYKTYPMNVFAYRVHTHHLGKVVSGYRVRNGQWTMIGRQSPQLPQAFYPVEHPVDVSFGDILAARCVFTGEGRTEATHIGGTSSDEMCNLYIMYYMEAKHAVSFMTCTQNVAPDTFRTIPPEASIPIPVKSDVVMMHGHHKETENKDKTALLQQPKREEEEVLDQGDFYSLLSKLLGEREDVVHVHKYNPTEKAESESDLVAEIANVVQKKDLGRSDARQGAESGERGNAILVRDRIHKFHRLESTLRPAESRVLSLQHPGEGAWEPEHTGDFHVEEALDWPGVYLLPSQVSGVALDPNNNLVIFHRGDHVWDGNSFDSKFVYQQRGLGPIEEDTILVVDPNSAAILQSSGKSLFYLPHGLSVDKDGNYWLTDVALHQVFKLDPNSKEGPLLILGRSMQPGSDQNHFCQPTDVAVDPDTGAIYVSDGYCNSRIVQFSPNGNFLTQWGEESSRSGPKPGQFSVPHSLALVPHLGQLCVADRENGRIQCFKTDTKEFVKEIKHASFGRNVFAISYIPGLLFAVNGKPYFGDQEPVQGFVMNFSNGEIIDVFKPVRKHFDMPHDIVASEDGTVYIGDVHTNTVWKFTLTEKIEHRSVKKAGIEVQEIKEAEAVVEPKMENKPTSSELQKMQEKQKLIKEPGSGVPVVLITTLLVIPVVVLLAIALFIRWKKSRAFGDSEHKLETSSGRVLGRFRGKGSGGLNLGNFFASHKGYSRKGFDRLSTEGSDQEKDEDDGSESEEEYSAPLPTQAPSS
;
A
#
# COMPACT_ATOMS: atom_id res chain seq x y z
N GLN A 1 5.19 -8.81 14.11
CA GLN A 1 6.58 -8.34 14.36
C GLN A 1 6.68 -6.98 13.68
N LYS A 2 7.17 -5.94 14.37
CA LYS A 2 6.91 -4.52 14.05
C LYS A 2 7.46 -4.08 12.68
N SER A 3 6.63 -3.35 11.94
CA SER A 3 6.92 -2.61 10.70
C SER A 3 8.19 -1.77 10.83
N PHE A 4 9.19 -2.04 10.00
CA PHE A 4 10.23 -1.08 9.71
C PHE A 4 9.77 -0.29 8.49
N GLU A 5 9.35 0.96 8.71
CA GLU A 5 9.26 1.95 7.63
C GLU A 5 10.67 2.07 7.03
N THR A 6 10.83 1.69 5.76
CA THR A 6 12.07 1.91 5.02
C THR A 6 12.28 3.41 4.85
N PRO A 7 13.44 3.97 5.22
CA PRO A 7 13.76 5.37 4.92
C PRO A 7 13.82 5.60 3.41
N PHE A 8 13.04 6.56 2.92
CA PHE A 8 13.21 7.10 1.59
C PHE A 8 14.50 7.94 1.58
N HIS A 9 15.34 7.75 0.57
CA HIS A 9 16.56 8.55 0.36
C HIS A 9 16.38 9.43 -0.86
N TRP A 10 16.22 10.73 -0.65
CA TRP A 10 16.22 11.72 -1.72
C TRP A 10 17.55 12.45 -1.71
N LEU A 11 18.41 12.16 -2.70
CA LEU A 11 19.66 12.87 -2.94
C LEU A 11 19.44 13.91 -4.05
N LEU A 12 19.64 15.18 -3.73
CA LEU A 12 19.58 16.26 -4.69
C LEU A 12 21.01 16.63 -5.13
N TYR A 13 21.32 16.43 -6.41
CA TYR A 13 22.57 16.89 -7.01
C TYR A 13 22.41 18.31 -7.54
N ILE A 14 23.31 19.20 -7.11
CA ILE A 14 23.36 20.59 -7.59
C ILE A 14 24.40 20.75 -8.72
N CYS A 15 25.34 19.80 -8.86
CA CYS A 15 26.34 19.78 -9.92
C CYS A 15 26.47 18.36 -10.51
N VAL A 16 26.56 18.29 -11.84
CA VAL A 16 26.82 17.03 -12.57
C VAL A 16 28.28 16.65 -12.37
N PHE A 17 28.54 15.41 -11.91
CA PHE A 17 29.90 14.88 -11.87
C PHE A 17 30.47 14.88 -13.30
N SER A 18 31.55 15.65 -13.51
CA SER A 18 32.12 15.83 -14.86
C SER A 18 32.91 14.62 -15.35
N ASP A 19 33.08 13.61 -14.51
CA ASP A 19 33.77 12.36 -14.81
C ASP A 19 32.90 11.20 -14.32
N ASN A 20 32.93 10.07 -15.01
CA ASN A 20 32.08 8.87 -14.90
C ASN A 20 32.12 8.13 -13.53
N HIS A 21 32.09 8.86 -12.42
CA HIS A 21 32.29 8.41 -11.06
C HIS A 21 30.99 7.82 -10.50
N LYS A 22 31.06 6.63 -9.89
CA LYS A 22 29.91 6.06 -9.16
C LYS A 22 29.74 6.80 -7.84
N ASP A 23 28.63 7.51 -7.69
CA ASP A 23 28.23 8.12 -6.42
C ASP A 23 27.70 7.04 -5.46
N CYS A 24 28.16 7.09 -4.20
CA CYS A 24 27.73 6.20 -3.12
C CYS A 24 27.13 7.00 -1.94
N SER A 25 26.59 8.19 -2.21
CA SER A 25 25.97 9.04 -1.20
C SER A 25 24.74 8.35 -0.61
N GLY A 26 24.50 8.54 0.70
CA GLY A 26 23.40 7.89 1.39
C GLY A 26 23.38 8.22 2.88
N VAL A 27 22.48 7.57 3.62
CA VAL A 27 22.37 7.69 5.08
C VAL A 27 22.46 6.29 5.69
N SER A 28 23.22 6.14 6.78
CA SER A 28 23.22 4.92 7.58
C SER A 28 22.13 5.02 8.65
N LEU A 29 21.19 4.06 8.66
CA LEU A 29 20.17 3.99 9.69
C LEU A 29 20.55 3.05 10.83
N HIS A 30 20.29 3.51 12.05
CA HIS A 30 20.37 2.66 13.23
C HIS A 30 18.96 2.20 13.65
N LEU A 31 18.72 0.88 13.50
CA LEU A 31 17.44 0.25 13.79
C LEU A 31 17.52 -0.58 15.07
N THR A 32 16.51 -0.48 15.93
CA THR A 32 16.41 -1.28 17.16
C THR A 32 15.03 -1.91 17.32
N ARG A 33 15.01 -3.16 17.79
CA ARG A 33 13.78 -3.86 18.18
C ARG A 33 13.39 -3.56 19.64
N LEU A 34 14.26 -2.91 20.40
CA LEU A 34 13.96 -2.48 21.76
C LEU A 34 12.89 -1.37 21.71
N PRO A 35 11.71 -1.58 22.33
CA PRO A 35 10.67 -0.56 22.34
C PRO A 35 11.19 0.75 22.92
N GLN A 36 11.04 1.84 22.16
CA GLN A 36 11.38 3.17 22.65
C GLN A 36 10.22 3.72 23.50
N PRO A 37 10.50 4.43 24.61
CA PRO A 37 9.46 5.01 25.45
C PRO A 37 8.73 6.18 24.77
N LEU A 38 9.39 6.81 23.80
CA LEU A 38 8.87 7.88 22.97
C LEU A 38 8.96 7.46 21.51
N ILE A 39 7.91 7.75 20.75
CA ILE A 39 7.84 7.47 19.32
C ILE A 39 7.70 8.80 18.60
N ALA A 40 8.55 9.01 17.60
CA ALA A 40 8.49 10.18 16.75
C ALA A 40 7.41 10.01 15.67
N GLY A 41 6.83 11.12 15.23
CA GLY A 41 5.85 11.14 14.15
C GLY A 41 5.87 12.47 13.40
N MET A 42 5.05 12.56 12.35
CA MET A 42 4.93 13.72 11.49
C MET A 42 3.51 14.29 11.55
N TYR A 43 3.39 15.60 11.72
CA TYR A 43 2.13 16.33 11.57
C TYR A 43 2.25 17.23 10.34
N LEU A 44 1.51 16.91 9.29
CA LEU A 44 1.52 17.66 8.03
C LEU A 44 0.39 18.69 8.01
N MET A 45 0.71 19.96 7.88
CA MET A 45 -0.25 21.01 7.57
C MET A 45 -0.14 21.35 6.09
N MET A 46 -1.26 21.29 5.37
CA MET A 46 -1.33 21.50 3.92
C MET A 46 -2.50 22.43 3.58
N SER A 47 -2.27 23.40 2.70
CA SER A 47 -3.37 24.18 2.11
C SER A 47 -3.93 23.48 0.88
N VAL A 48 -5.22 23.65 0.60
CA VAL A 48 -5.87 23.03 -0.58
C VAL A 48 -6.75 24.00 -1.39
N ASP A 49 -7.14 25.12 -0.81
CA ASP A 49 -8.19 26.02 -1.34
C ASP A 49 -7.67 27.41 -1.73
N THR A 50 -6.41 27.72 -1.46
CA THR A 50 -5.84 29.03 -1.77
C THR A 50 -5.56 29.17 -3.27
N VAL A 51 -5.88 30.35 -3.81
CA VAL A 51 -5.53 30.76 -5.18
C VAL A 51 -4.66 32.00 -5.10
N ILE A 52 -3.56 32.03 -5.85
CA ILE A 52 -2.62 33.16 -5.93
C ILE A 52 -2.92 33.93 -7.22
N PRO A 53 -3.55 35.11 -7.15
CA PRO A 53 -3.84 35.91 -8.34
C PRO A 53 -2.56 36.44 -8.99
N ALA A 54 -2.57 36.54 -10.32
CA ALA A 54 -1.47 37.13 -11.08
C ALA A 54 -1.24 38.61 -10.68
N GLY A 55 0.03 38.97 -10.44
CA GLY A 55 0.45 40.35 -10.12
C GLY A 55 0.26 40.76 -8.66
N GLU A 56 -0.38 39.95 -7.81
CA GLU A 56 -0.60 40.29 -6.40
C GLU A 56 0.71 40.23 -5.61
N LYS A 57 1.06 41.28 -4.87
CA LYS A 57 2.36 41.34 -4.18
C LYS A 57 2.48 40.34 -3.04
N VAL A 58 1.39 40.17 -2.28
CA VAL A 58 1.34 39.35 -1.07
C VAL A 58 0.02 38.59 -1.05
N VAL A 59 0.09 37.27 -1.03
CA VAL A 59 -1.08 36.39 -0.85
C VAL A 59 -0.84 35.50 0.37
N ASN A 60 -1.75 35.52 1.33
CA ASN A 60 -1.68 34.65 2.50
C ASN A 60 -2.54 33.40 2.29
N SER A 61 -1.96 32.25 2.63
CA SER A 61 -2.64 30.96 2.72
C SER A 61 -2.59 30.51 4.17
N ASP A 62 -3.75 30.40 4.80
CA ASP A 62 -3.90 30.13 6.23
C ASP A 62 -4.48 28.73 6.45
N ILE A 63 -3.85 27.95 7.32
CA ILE A 63 -4.24 26.57 7.64
C ILE A 63 -4.42 26.48 9.15
N SER A 64 -5.55 25.95 9.63
CA SER A 64 -5.75 25.70 11.06
C SER A 64 -6.62 24.48 11.34
N CYS A 65 -6.23 23.70 12.35
CA CYS A 65 -7.02 22.56 12.85
C CYS A 65 -6.97 22.47 14.37
N HIS A 66 -8.07 21.99 14.96
CA HIS A 66 -8.12 21.62 16.38
C HIS A 66 -7.32 20.34 16.62
N TYR A 67 -6.43 20.40 17.61
CA TYR A 67 -5.71 19.23 18.10
C TYR A 67 -6.58 18.48 19.11
N LYS A 68 -6.90 17.21 18.81
CA LYS A 68 -7.86 16.40 19.58
C LYS A 68 -7.25 15.08 20.10
N THR A 69 -5.94 14.98 20.09
CA THR A 69 -5.21 13.74 20.39
C THR A 69 -4.43 13.87 21.70
N TYR A 70 -3.81 12.76 22.15
CA TYR A 70 -2.91 12.74 23.29
C TYR A 70 -1.75 13.73 23.10
N PRO A 71 -1.17 14.33 24.16
CA PRO A 71 -0.13 15.34 23.98
C PRO A 71 1.08 14.87 23.15
N MET A 72 1.55 15.75 22.28
CA MET A 72 2.79 15.60 21.51
C MET A 72 3.76 16.74 21.79
N ASN A 73 5.05 16.48 21.64
CA ASN A 73 6.09 17.50 21.79
C ASN A 73 6.79 17.69 20.46
N VAL A 74 6.69 18.90 19.91
CA VAL A 74 7.30 19.26 18.63
C VAL A 74 8.77 19.59 18.84
N PHE A 75 9.64 19.03 18.00
CA PHE A 75 11.10 19.22 18.12
C PHE A 75 11.79 19.67 16.82
N ALA A 76 11.14 19.51 15.66
CA ALA A 76 11.65 20.03 14.41
C ALA A 76 10.52 20.31 13.40
N TYR A 77 10.81 21.09 12.37
CA TYR A 77 9.86 21.41 11.31
C TYR A 77 10.56 21.57 9.95
N ARG A 78 9.84 21.32 8.87
CA ARG A 78 10.27 21.55 7.49
C ARG A 78 9.17 22.28 6.75
N VAL A 79 9.55 23.25 5.93
CA VAL A 79 8.64 24.03 5.09
C VAL A 79 8.81 23.62 3.64
N HIS A 80 7.73 23.63 2.86
CA HIS A 80 7.78 23.36 1.44
C HIS A 80 6.74 24.18 0.68
N THR A 81 7.22 24.86 -0.36
CA THR A 81 6.45 25.53 -1.42
C THR A 81 7.23 25.36 -2.73
N HIS A 82 6.64 25.76 -3.86
CA HIS A 82 7.40 26.01 -5.08
C HIS A 82 7.96 27.45 -5.06
N HIS A 83 8.24 28.06 -6.21
CA HIS A 83 9.05 29.29 -6.31
C HIS A 83 8.37 30.58 -5.86
N LEU A 84 7.04 30.60 -5.69
CA LEU A 84 6.30 31.80 -5.28
C LEU A 84 6.30 32.02 -3.77
N GLY A 85 6.61 30.99 -2.97
CA GLY A 85 6.61 31.08 -1.52
C GLY A 85 7.72 31.99 -0.97
N LYS A 86 7.36 32.90 -0.07
CA LYS A 86 8.26 33.87 0.57
C LYS A 86 8.60 33.53 2.00
N VAL A 87 7.63 33.04 2.76
CA VAL A 87 7.83 32.56 4.13
C VAL A 87 6.70 31.62 4.51
N VAL A 88 7.02 30.59 5.29
CA VAL A 88 6.06 29.71 5.93
C VAL A 88 6.30 29.78 7.43
N SER A 89 5.23 29.99 8.19
CA SER A 89 5.25 30.10 9.65
C SER A 89 4.24 29.15 10.27
N GLY A 90 4.60 28.48 11.36
CA GLY A 90 3.77 27.55 12.10
C GLY A 90 3.69 27.90 13.59
N TYR A 91 2.51 27.71 14.18
CA TYR A 91 2.20 28.08 15.55
C TYR A 91 1.28 27.07 16.23
N ARG A 92 1.40 26.99 17.55
CA ARG A 92 0.35 26.48 18.44
C ARG A 92 -0.38 27.66 19.04
N VAL A 93 -1.71 27.64 18.98
CA VAL A 93 -2.60 28.61 19.64
C VAL A 93 -3.32 27.93 20.79
N ARG A 94 -3.09 28.42 22.01
CA ARG A 94 -3.74 27.94 23.24
C ARG A 94 -4.34 29.14 23.96
N ASN A 95 -5.64 29.13 24.22
CA ASN A 95 -6.35 30.24 24.88
C ASN A 95 -6.10 31.61 24.22
N GLY A 96 -6.00 31.64 22.88
CA GLY A 96 -5.69 32.84 22.10
C GLY A 96 -4.22 33.29 22.12
N GLN A 97 -3.35 32.62 22.88
CA GLN A 97 -1.92 32.89 22.88
C GLN A 97 -1.20 32.08 21.79
N TRP A 98 -0.45 32.77 20.94
CA TRP A 98 0.35 32.18 19.87
C TRP A 98 1.74 31.80 20.39
N THR A 99 2.15 30.56 20.13
CA THR A 99 3.49 30.05 20.43
C THR A 99 4.10 29.56 19.13
N MET A 100 5.25 30.14 18.73
CA MET A 100 5.92 29.79 17.49
C MET A 100 6.45 28.35 17.54
N ILE A 101 6.13 27.58 16.52
CA ILE A 101 6.74 26.27 16.26
C ILE A 101 7.95 26.45 15.35
N GLY A 102 7.80 27.25 14.30
CA GLY A 102 8.88 27.46 13.34
C GLY A 102 8.51 28.49 12.28
N ARG A 103 9.52 29.11 11.70
CA ARG A 103 9.38 30.07 10.61
C ARG A 103 10.57 29.95 9.68
N GLN A 104 10.34 29.82 8.38
CA GLN A 104 11.43 29.66 7.41
C GLN A 104 11.04 30.12 6.00
N SER A 105 12.02 30.58 5.22
CA SER A 105 11.85 30.75 3.77
C SER A 105 11.86 29.38 3.08
N PRO A 106 10.82 29.03 2.32
CA PRO A 106 10.77 27.74 1.62
C PRO A 106 11.73 27.66 0.42
N GLN A 107 12.40 28.77 0.06
CA GLN A 107 13.42 28.80 -1.00
C GLN A 107 14.82 28.43 -0.50
N LEU A 108 15.02 28.35 0.82
CA LEU A 108 16.24 27.81 1.43
C LEU A 108 16.22 26.27 1.39
N PRO A 109 17.35 25.59 1.65
CA PRO A 109 17.39 24.14 1.72
C PRO A 109 16.29 23.59 2.63
N GLN A 110 15.39 22.81 2.07
CA GLN A 110 14.18 22.36 2.75
C GLN A 110 14.49 21.13 3.63
N ALA A 111 15.45 21.27 4.56
CA ALA A 111 15.74 20.30 5.59
C ALA A 111 14.74 20.43 6.77
N PHE A 112 14.88 19.54 7.75
CA PHE A 112 14.24 19.73 9.04
C PHE A 112 15.08 20.69 9.90
N TYR A 113 14.48 21.81 10.26
CA TYR A 113 15.02 22.79 11.18
C TYR A 113 14.59 22.43 12.61
N PRO A 114 15.52 22.42 13.58
CA PRO A 114 15.15 22.19 14.97
C PRO A 114 14.30 23.34 15.48
N VAL A 115 13.35 23.04 16.36
CA VAL A 115 12.65 24.08 17.13
C VAL A 115 13.59 24.55 18.25
N GLU A 116 13.68 25.86 18.48
CA GLU A 116 14.55 26.43 19.53
C GLU A 116 14.19 25.89 20.93
N HIS A 117 12.90 25.76 21.21
CA HIS A 117 12.37 25.21 22.45
C HIS A 117 11.24 24.23 22.12
N PRO A 118 11.28 22.97 22.59
CA PRO A 118 10.22 22.01 22.30
C PRO A 118 8.84 22.56 22.67
N VAL A 119 7.90 22.49 21.73
CA VAL A 119 6.54 23.02 21.91
C VAL A 119 5.61 21.86 22.24
N ASP A 120 5.00 21.90 23.41
CA ASP A 120 3.96 20.95 23.81
C ASP A 120 2.64 21.29 23.09
N VAL A 121 2.01 20.30 22.48
CA VAL A 121 0.68 20.44 21.87
C VAL A 121 -0.25 19.45 22.53
N SER A 122 -1.38 19.93 23.03
CA SER A 122 -2.30 19.18 23.88
C SER A 122 -3.74 19.31 23.37
N PHE A 123 -4.60 18.40 23.83
CA PHE A 123 -6.01 18.40 23.49
C PHE A 123 -6.65 19.78 23.71
N GLY A 124 -7.32 20.30 22.69
CA GLY A 124 -7.98 21.61 22.69
C GLY A 124 -7.15 22.75 22.08
N ASP A 125 -5.85 22.55 21.84
CA ASP A 125 -5.04 23.51 21.11
C ASP A 125 -5.48 23.63 19.65
N ILE A 126 -5.11 24.74 19.02
CA ILE A 126 -5.21 24.92 17.57
C ILE A 126 -3.80 24.95 17.00
N LEU A 127 -3.51 24.08 16.04
CA LEU A 127 -2.32 24.22 15.21
C LEU A 127 -2.68 25.14 14.05
N ALA A 128 -1.86 26.17 13.82
CA ALA A 128 -2.09 27.18 12.80
C ALA A 128 -0.80 27.42 12.00
N ALA A 129 -0.91 27.47 10.68
CA ALA A 129 0.19 27.80 9.78
C ALA A 129 -0.24 28.91 8.81
N ARG A 130 0.73 29.71 8.37
CA ARG A 130 0.57 30.73 7.33
C ARG A 130 1.70 30.59 6.32
N CYS A 131 1.34 30.39 5.05
CA CYS A 131 2.25 30.59 3.93
C CYS A 131 1.99 31.96 3.30
N VAL A 132 3.08 32.65 2.95
CA VAL A 132 3.03 33.92 2.23
C VAL A 132 3.60 33.71 0.85
N PHE A 133 2.84 34.09 -0.18
CA PHE A 133 3.20 33.97 -1.58
C PHE A 133 3.29 35.34 -2.26
N THR A 134 3.91 35.37 -3.43
CA THR A 134 3.79 36.46 -4.40
C THR A 134 3.19 35.95 -5.71
N GLY A 135 2.31 36.72 -6.32
CA GLY A 135 1.84 36.53 -7.69
C GLY A 135 2.61 37.38 -8.71
N GLU A 136 3.60 38.18 -8.27
CA GLU A 136 4.39 39.02 -9.17
C GLU A 136 5.15 38.17 -10.21
N GLY A 137 5.10 38.61 -11.48
CA GLY A 137 5.73 37.89 -12.60
C GLY A 137 4.91 36.73 -13.17
N ARG A 138 3.72 36.42 -12.62
CA ARG A 138 2.78 35.46 -13.22
C ARG A 138 1.79 36.17 -14.14
N THR A 139 1.37 35.49 -15.21
CA THR A 139 0.34 35.95 -16.16
C THR A 139 -1.05 35.42 -15.83
N GLU A 140 -1.14 34.29 -15.14
CA GLU A 140 -2.39 33.62 -14.78
C GLU A 140 -2.40 33.29 -13.28
N ALA A 141 -3.61 33.05 -12.74
CA ALA A 141 -3.76 32.62 -11.36
C ALA A 141 -3.08 31.26 -11.12
N THR A 142 -2.37 31.13 -10.00
CA THR A 142 -1.70 29.88 -9.62
C THR A 142 -2.47 29.23 -8.48
N HIS A 143 -2.82 27.96 -8.64
CA HIS A 143 -3.56 27.18 -7.65
C HIS A 143 -2.60 26.40 -6.75
N ILE A 144 -3.06 26.01 -5.55
CA ILE A 144 -2.34 25.02 -4.75
C ILE A 144 -2.65 23.62 -5.29
N GLY A 145 -1.62 22.84 -5.63
CA GLY A 145 -1.77 21.56 -6.33
C GLY A 145 -0.48 20.73 -6.43
N GLY A 146 -0.61 19.52 -6.99
CA GLY A 146 0.44 18.49 -7.00
C GLY A 146 1.53 18.65 -8.05
N THR A 147 1.35 19.55 -9.02
CA THR A 147 2.25 19.66 -10.18
C THR A 147 3.24 20.82 -10.03
N SER A 148 4.33 20.81 -10.79
CA SER A 148 5.29 21.93 -10.79
C SER A 148 4.73 23.24 -11.34
N SER A 149 3.59 23.19 -12.06
CA SER A 149 2.86 24.39 -12.50
C SER A 149 1.99 24.99 -11.40
N ASP A 150 1.62 24.18 -10.41
CA ASP A 150 0.88 24.61 -9.22
C ASP A 150 1.83 25.21 -8.18
N GLU A 151 1.29 25.66 -7.06
CA GLU A 151 2.03 25.96 -5.84
C GLU A 151 1.72 24.95 -4.74
N MET A 152 2.51 24.99 -3.67
CA MET A 152 2.25 24.20 -2.46
C MET A 152 2.40 25.06 -1.21
N CYS A 153 1.62 24.76 -0.19
CA CYS A 153 1.80 25.31 1.17
C CYS A 153 1.84 24.14 2.14
N ASN A 154 3.04 23.62 2.39
CA ASN A 154 3.26 22.48 3.27
C ASN A 154 4.15 22.87 4.46
N LEU A 155 3.69 22.55 5.66
CA LEU A 155 4.48 22.59 6.88
C LEU A 155 4.49 21.19 7.51
N TYR A 156 5.65 20.56 7.50
CA TYR A 156 5.93 19.27 8.12
C TYR A 156 6.43 19.52 9.54
N ILE A 157 5.74 19.00 10.55
CA ILE A 157 6.08 19.17 11.95
C ILE A 157 6.50 17.81 12.52
N MET A 158 7.75 17.66 12.94
CA MET A 158 8.23 16.49 13.66
C MET A 158 7.95 16.62 15.15
N TYR A 159 7.31 15.59 15.70
CA TYR A 159 6.99 15.51 17.12
C TYR A 159 7.38 14.16 17.70
N TYR A 160 7.40 14.05 19.02
CA TYR A 160 7.41 12.78 19.73
C TYR A 160 6.27 12.68 20.74
N MET A 161 5.78 11.46 20.96
CA MET A 161 4.70 11.12 21.88
C MET A 161 5.08 9.93 22.76
N GLU A 162 4.39 9.76 23.89
CA GLU A 162 4.52 8.55 24.70
C GLU A 162 4.08 7.31 23.90
N ALA A 163 4.91 6.27 23.87
CA ALA A 163 4.75 5.13 22.95
C ALA A 163 3.38 4.44 23.03
N LYS A 164 2.73 4.43 24.20
CA LYS A 164 1.40 3.82 24.39
C LYS A 164 0.26 4.59 23.70
N HIS A 165 0.49 5.84 23.32
CA HIS A 165 -0.49 6.73 22.68
C HIS A 165 0.00 7.33 21.37
N ALA A 166 1.18 6.91 20.91
CA ALA A 166 1.83 7.51 19.76
C ALA A 166 1.10 7.18 18.47
N VAL A 167 0.99 8.19 17.61
CA VAL A 167 0.54 8.09 16.23
C VAL A 167 1.72 8.52 15.38
N SER A 168 2.05 7.78 14.31
CA SER A 168 3.21 8.10 13.48
C SER A 168 2.94 9.26 12.51
N PHE A 169 1.67 9.51 12.15
CA PHE A 169 1.29 10.51 11.16
C PHE A 169 -0.07 11.18 11.47
N MET A 170 -0.15 12.49 11.29
CA MET A 170 -1.36 13.30 11.41
C MET A 170 -1.38 14.38 10.33
N THR A 171 -2.56 14.85 9.91
CA THR A 171 -2.71 15.85 8.85
C THR A 171 -3.72 16.93 9.22
N CYS A 172 -3.48 18.16 8.76
CA CYS A 172 -4.44 19.26 8.73
C CYS A 172 -4.52 19.86 7.32
N THR A 173 -5.70 19.81 6.71
CA THR A 173 -5.98 20.35 5.36
C THR A 173 -7.02 21.48 5.35
N GLN A 174 -7.39 21.98 6.54
CA GLN A 174 -8.51 22.89 6.73
C GLN A 174 -8.04 24.21 7.31
N ASN A 175 -8.92 25.22 7.26
CA ASN A 175 -8.81 26.44 8.05
C ASN A 175 -10.04 26.59 8.95
N VAL A 176 -10.06 25.87 10.08
CA VAL A 176 -11.22 25.83 10.98
C VAL A 176 -11.42 27.10 11.81
N ALA A 177 -10.38 27.92 11.95
CA ALA A 177 -10.37 29.10 12.81
C ALA A 177 -9.83 30.37 12.10
N PRO A 178 -10.44 30.79 10.97
CA PRO A 178 -9.91 31.87 10.13
C PRO A 178 -9.87 33.22 10.85
N ASP A 179 -10.82 33.50 11.74
CA ASP A 179 -10.84 34.76 12.49
C ASP A 179 -9.66 34.92 13.45
N THR A 180 -9.08 33.81 13.92
CA THR A 180 -7.90 33.82 14.80
C THR A 180 -6.73 34.51 14.12
N PHE A 181 -6.57 34.32 12.81
CA PHE A 181 -5.47 34.87 12.00
C PHE A 181 -5.47 36.40 11.92
N ARG A 182 -6.54 37.09 12.35
CA ARG A 182 -6.53 38.55 12.51
C ARG A 182 -5.59 39.02 13.62
N THR A 183 -5.31 38.13 14.58
CA THR A 183 -4.44 38.37 15.74
C THR A 183 -3.09 37.65 15.63
N ILE A 184 -2.78 37.09 14.46
CA ILE A 184 -1.51 36.41 14.25
C ILE A 184 -0.33 37.37 14.49
N PRO A 185 0.77 36.91 15.10
CA PRO A 185 1.94 37.73 15.29
C PRO A 185 2.47 38.30 13.96
N PRO A 186 2.81 39.61 13.87
CA PRO A 186 3.19 40.24 12.60
C PRO A 186 4.37 39.57 11.89
N GLU A 187 5.31 38.99 12.65
CA GLU A 187 6.46 38.27 12.13
C GLU A 187 6.09 37.07 11.24
N ALA A 188 4.88 36.51 11.39
CA ALA A 188 4.38 35.41 10.57
C ALA A 188 4.31 35.75 9.07
N SER A 189 4.15 37.04 8.74
CA SER A 189 3.97 37.53 7.37
C SER A 189 5.20 38.24 6.81
N ILE A 190 6.25 38.46 7.60
CA ILE A 190 7.46 39.16 7.15
C ILE A 190 8.33 38.17 6.35
N PRO A 191 8.65 38.43 5.06
CA PRO A 191 9.51 37.57 4.27
C PRO A 191 10.91 37.43 4.88
N ILE A 192 11.52 36.25 4.72
CA ILE A 192 12.93 36.03 5.05
C ILE A 192 13.73 36.18 3.75
N PRO A 193 14.65 37.16 3.65
CA PRO A 193 15.42 37.38 2.42
C PRO A 193 16.35 36.18 2.16
N VAL A 194 16.42 35.77 0.90
CA VAL A 194 17.31 34.68 0.45
C VAL A 194 18.32 35.27 -0.53
N LYS A 195 19.61 34.98 -0.32
CA LYS A 195 20.67 35.38 -1.26
C LYS A 195 20.61 34.47 -2.50
N SER A 196 20.91 35.03 -3.68
CA SER A 196 20.72 34.36 -4.97
C SER A 196 21.56 33.09 -5.18
N ASP A 197 22.63 32.92 -4.40
CA ASP A 197 23.56 31.80 -4.41
C ASP A 197 23.05 30.54 -3.66
N VAL A 198 21.94 30.63 -2.93
CA VAL A 198 21.40 29.53 -2.10
C VAL A 198 19.96 29.14 -2.49
N VAL A 199 19.51 29.58 -3.68
CA VAL A 199 18.14 29.31 -4.16
C VAL A 199 18.04 27.92 -4.74
N MET A 200 17.12 27.11 -4.21
CA MET A 200 16.82 25.78 -4.72
C MET A 200 15.92 25.88 -5.96
N MET A 201 16.39 25.38 -7.12
CA MET A 201 15.59 25.28 -8.34
C MET A 201 14.85 23.94 -8.38
N HIS A 202 13.52 23.97 -8.41
CA HIS A 202 12.70 22.79 -8.71
C HIS A 202 12.27 22.85 -10.18
N GLY A 203 12.97 22.10 -11.04
CA GLY A 203 12.59 21.95 -12.44
C GLY A 203 13.15 20.67 -13.05
N HIS A 204 12.28 19.80 -13.56
CA HIS A 204 12.66 18.86 -14.60
C HIS A 204 12.94 19.67 -15.87
N HIS A 205 14.13 19.51 -16.45
CA HIS A 205 14.59 20.19 -17.65
C HIS A 205 13.52 20.15 -18.77
N LYS A 206 12.99 21.33 -19.12
CA LYS A 206 12.55 21.62 -20.49
C LYS A 206 13.61 22.54 -21.09
N GLU A 207 14.38 22.02 -22.04
CA GLU A 207 15.18 22.84 -22.94
C GLU A 207 14.23 23.75 -23.73
N THR A 208 14.19 25.03 -23.37
CA THR A 208 13.81 26.08 -24.32
C THR A 208 15.09 26.57 -24.96
N GLU A 209 15.30 26.15 -26.22
CA GLU A 209 16.21 26.82 -27.15
C GLU A 209 15.88 28.31 -27.20
N ASN A 210 16.78 29.16 -26.69
CA ASN A 210 16.82 30.55 -27.11
C ASN A 210 18.16 30.79 -27.82
N LYS A 211 18.06 30.83 -29.14
CA LYS A 211 19.05 31.46 -30.01
C LYS A 211 19.07 32.95 -29.69
N ASP A 212 20.19 33.44 -29.17
CA ASP A 212 20.85 34.62 -29.73
C ASP A 212 22.23 34.82 -29.09
N LYS A 213 23.26 34.53 -29.88
CA LYS A 213 24.59 35.13 -29.71
C LYS A 213 24.66 36.29 -30.68
N THR A 214 24.98 37.50 -30.20
CA THR A 214 26.20 38.26 -30.54
C THR A 214 26.02 39.75 -30.18
N ALA A 215 26.80 40.26 -29.23
CA ALA A 215 27.52 41.53 -29.34
C ALA A 215 28.50 41.71 -28.17
N LEU A 216 29.78 41.87 -28.52
CA LEU A 216 30.92 42.15 -27.65
C LEU A 216 30.85 43.54 -26.99
N LEU A 217 31.45 43.70 -25.80
CA LEU A 217 32.65 44.57 -25.59
C LEU A 217 33.11 44.64 -24.10
N GLN A 218 34.40 44.32 -23.92
CA GLN A 218 35.43 44.91 -23.03
C GLN A 218 35.31 44.86 -21.49
N GLN A 219 36.27 44.15 -20.89
CA GLN A 219 36.73 44.26 -19.49
C GLN A 219 37.40 45.63 -19.21
N PRO A 220 37.62 45.96 -17.92
CA PRO A 220 38.99 45.82 -17.41
C PRO A 220 39.11 45.16 -16.01
N LYS A 221 40.29 44.57 -15.79
CA LYS A 221 40.82 43.91 -14.58
C LYS A 221 41.01 44.83 -13.36
N ARG A 222 40.72 44.30 -12.17
CA ARG A 222 41.40 44.41 -10.83
C ARG A 222 40.34 44.09 -9.76
N GLU A 223 40.58 43.39 -8.65
CA GLU A 223 41.76 43.10 -7.83
C GLU A 223 41.54 41.77 -7.09
N GLU A 224 42.62 41.17 -6.59
CA GLU A 224 42.71 39.89 -5.89
C GLU A 224 41.85 39.85 -4.61
N GLU A 225 41.03 38.82 -4.44
CA GLU A 225 40.47 38.43 -3.14
C GLU A 225 40.69 36.92 -2.92
N GLU A 226 41.15 36.59 -1.72
CA GLU A 226 41.72 35.32 -1.29
C GLU A 226 40.77 34.13 -1.52
N VAL A 227 41.32 33.09 -2.17
CA VAL A 227 40.71 31.76 -2.22
C VAL A 227 40.79 31.17 -0.82
N LEU A 228 39.67 31.15 -0.10
CA LEU A 228 39.52 30.37 1.11
C LEU A 228 39.47 28.88 0.73
N ASP A 229 40.52 28.18 1.11
CA ASP A 229 40.74 26.75 0.90
C ASP A 229 39.61 25.92 1.55
N GLN A 230 39.08 24.93 0.82
CA GLN A 230 37.96 24.06 1.22
C GLN A 230 38.28 23.15 2.43
N GLY A 231 39.46 23.27 3.03
CA GLY A 231 39.88 22.55 4.23
C GLY A 231 39.28 23.06 5.55
N ASP A 232 38.82 24.32 5.62
CA ASP A 232 38.45 24.93 6.91
C ASP A 232 37.01 24.65 7.36
N PHE A 233 36.12 24.22 6.46
CA PHE A 233 34.72 23.91 6.80
C PHE A 233 34.58 22.58 7.59
N TYR A 234 35.37 21.57 7.22
CA TYR A 234 35.37 20.27 7.92
C TYR A 234 36.13 20.32 9.25
N SER A 235 37.16 21.18 9.36
CA SER A 235 37.87 21.50 10.61
C SER A 235 36.95 22.13 11.66
N LEU A 236 35.99 22.96 11.23
CA LEU A 236 34.99 23.59 12.10
C LEU A 236 33.90 22.61 12.56
N LEU A 237 33.49 21.66 11.70
CA LEU A 237 32.53 20.62 12.07
C LEU A 237 33.10 19.63 13.10
N SER A 238 34.37 19.21 12.95
CA SER A 238 35.02 18.30 13.89
C SER A 238 35.25 18.95 15.28
N LYS A 239 35.41 20.27 15.35
CA LYS A 239 35.50 21.00 16.63
C LYS A 239 34.15 21.23 17.32
N LEU A 240 33.05 21.27 16.56
CA LEU A 240 31.69 21.42 17.08
C LEU A 240 31.10 20.10 17.61
N LEU A 241 31.62 18.95 17.17
CA LEU A 241 31.12 17.61 17.56
C LEU A 241 31.96 16.90 18.62
N GLY A 242 33.05 17.50 19.11
CA GLY A 242 33.68 17.08 20.36
C GLY A 242 34.38 15.71 20.37
N GLU A 243 34.86 15.21 19.24
CA GLU A 243 35.70 14.01 19.19
C GLU A 243 37.16 14.38 18.89
N ARG A 244 38.06 14.00 19.82
CA ARG A 244 39.52 14.02 19.63
C ARG A 244 39.95 12.64 19.12
N GLU A 245 40.41 12.57 17.88
CA GLU A 245 41.59 11.83 17.40
C GLU A 245 41.44 11.51 15.90
N ASP A 246 42.39 12.02 15.12
CA ASP A 246 42.45 11.87 13.66
C ASP A 246 42.90 10.44 13.27
N VAL A 247 42.02 9.64 12.67
CA VAL A 247 42.44 8.48 11.87
C VAL A 247 41.52 8.28 10.67
N VAL A 248 41.88 8.87 9.52
CA VAL A 248 41.35 8.44 8.21
C VAL A 248 42.37 7.50 7.57
N HIS A 249 42.02 6.22 7.41
CA HIS A 249 42.77 5.30 6.55
C HIS A 249 42.39 5.56 5.09
N VAL A 250 43.28 6.23 4.35
CA VAL A 250 43.17 6.38 2.90
C VAL A 250 43.64 5.08 2.25
N HIS A 251 42.73 4.28 1.70
CA HIS A 251 43.09 3.25 0.73
C HIS A 251 43.28 3.90 -0.64
N LYS A 252 44.54 3.94 -1.07
CA LYS A 252 44.96 4.47 -2.38
C LYS A 252 44.76 3.37 -3.42
N TYR A 253 43.76 3.52 -4.29
CA TYR A 253 43.51 2.61 -5.41
C TYR A 253 44.36 3.02 -6.63
N ASN A 254 44.99 2.05 -7.30
CA ASN A 254 45.89 2.26 -8.44
C ASN A 254 45.16 1.91 -9.76
N PRO A 255 44.97 2.85 -10.70
CA PRO A 255 44.21 2.60 -11.91
C PRO A 255 45.15 2.10 -13.02
N THR A 256 45.34 0.79 -13.13
CA THR A 256 46.01 0.24 -14.32
C THR A 256 45.57 -1.18 -14.73
N GLU A 257 44.43 -1.65 -14.24
CA GLU A 257 43.83 -2.91 -14.68
C GLU A 257 42.35 -2.70 -15.02
N LYS A 258 42.10 -1.95 -16.11
CA LYS A 258 40.80 -1.96 -16.79
C LYS A 258 40.97 -1.61 -18.28
N ALA A 259 41.88 -2.31 -18.93
CA ALA A 259 42.03 -2.28 -20.38
C ALA A 259 42.18 -3.72 -20.85
N GLU A 260 41.15 -4.55 -20.62
CA GLU A 260 40.94 -5.87 -21.24
C GLU A 260 39.64 -6.52 -20.70
N SER A 261 38.50 -5.82 -20.80
CA SER A 261 37.16 -6.47 -20.74
C SER A 261 36.02 -5.58 -21.26
N GLU A 262 36.30 -4.54 -22.05
CA GLU A 262 35.31 -3.67 -22.69
C GLU A 262 35.57 -3.62 -24.21
N SER A 263 35.65 -4.78 -24.86
CA SER A 263 35.75 -4.85 -26.33
C SER A 263 34.74 -5.79 -27.02
N ASP A 264 33.79 -6.41 -26.31
CA ASP A 264 32.82 -7.34 -26.93
C ASP A 264 31.34 -6.90 -26.81
N LEU A 265 31.06 -5.60 -26.61
CA LEU A 265 29.69 -5.08 -26.60
C LEU A 265 29.51 -3.78 -27.39
N VAL A 266 30.38 -3.56 -28.39
CA VAL A 266 30.20 -2.53 -29.43
C VAL A 266 30.41 -3.16 -30.79
N ALA A 267 29.56 -4.15 -31.13
CA ALA A 267 29.44 -4.68 -32.49
C ALA A 267 28.11 -5.42 -32.71
N GLU A 268 26.96 -4.86 -32.29
CA GLU A 268 25.67 -5.28 -32.88
C GLU A 268 24.56 -4.20 -32.82
N ILE A 269 24.93 -2.92 -32.91
CA ILE A 269 24.02 -1.85 -33.32
C ILE A 269 24.73 -1.02 -34.38
N ALA A 270 24.96 -1.65 -35.54
CA ALA A 270 25.38 -0.98 -36.75
C ALA A 270 24.91 -1.77 -37.98
N ASN A 271 23.59 -1.90 -38.14
CA ASN A 271 22.99 -2.02 -39.47
C ASN A 271 21.52 -1.61 -39.42
N VAL A 272 21.09 -0.90 -40.47
CA VAL A 272 19.76 -0.32 -40.69
C VAL A 272 19.54 1.07 -40.08
N VAL A 273 20.35 2.05 -40.49
CA VAL A 273 19.84 3.25 -41.21
C VAL A 273 20.98 3.76 -42.08
N GLN A 274 21.01 3.34 -43.35
CA GLN A 274 21.48 4.18 -44.47
C GLN A 274 21.23 3.42 -45.78
N LYS A 275 20.13 3.78 -46.47
CA LYS A 275 20.16 4.00 -47.92
C LYS A 275 19.16 5.09 -48.24
N LYS A 276 19.69 6.14 -48.84
CA LYS A 276 19.05 7.39 -49.21
C LYS A 276 18.92 7.45 -50.73
N ASP A 277 17.84 8.08 -51.17
CA ASP A 277 17.60 8.82 -52.42
C ASP A 277 17.56 8.07 -53.77
N LEU A 278 16.44 8.20 -54.49
CA LEU A 278 16.21 9.25 -55.51
C LEU A 278 14.82 9.12 -56.19
N GLY A 279 14.12 10.24 -56.38
CA GLY A 279 12.99 10.35 -57.32
C GLY A 279 12.03 11.52 -57.06
N ARG A 280 12.18 12.61 -57.82
CA ARG A 280 11.51 13.92 -57.68
C ARG A 280 10.54 14.19 -58.84
N SER A 281 9.40 14.84 -58.57
CA SER A 281 8.71 15.84 -59.41
C SER A 281 7.59 16.51 -58.58
N ASP A 282 7.73 17.74 -58.09
CA ASP A 282 7.50 19.07 -58.69
C ASP A 282 6.01 19.45 -58.98
N ALA A 283 5.55 20.46 -58.19
CA ALA A 283 4.72 21.63 -58.53
C ALA A 283 3.17 21.54 -58.63
N ARG A 284 2.44 22.30 -57.78
CA ARG A 284 1.90 23.66 -58.07
C ARG A 284 0.93 24.22 -57.01
N GLN A 285 1.03 25.53 -56.80
CA GLN A 285 0.07 26.44 -56.14
C GLN A 285 -1.17 26.71 -57.03
N GLY A 286 -2.27 27.18 -56.43
CA GLY A 286 -3.16 28.15 -57.10
C GLY A 286 -4.68 27.91 -57.02
N ALA A 287 -5.34 28.75 -56.23
CA ALA A 287 -6.60 29.49 -56.46
C ALA A 287 -7.70 29.01 -57.44
N GLU A 288 -8.93 29.03 -56.91
CA GLU A 288 -10.18 29.64 -57.43
C GLU A 288 -10.91 29.17 -58.72
N SER A 289 -12.19 28.86 -58.46
CA SER A 289 -13.42 29.05 -59.27
C SER A 289 -13.87 27.95 -60.25
N GLY A 290 -15.17 27.61 -60.18
CA GLY A 290 -15.91 27.08 -61.34
C GLY A 290 -16.90 25.91 -61.14
N GLU A 291 -17.99 26.13 -60.40
CA GLU A 291 -19.39 25.67 -60.59
C GLU A 291 -19.86 24.28 -61.10
N ARG A 292 -20.95 23.84 -60.42
CA ARG A 292 -22.12 22.97 -60.78
C ARG A 292 -21.97 21.43 -60.70
N GLY A 293 -22.84 20.70 -59.98
CA GLY A 293 -24.04 21.08 -59.21
C GLY A 293 -24.80 19.90 -58.57
N ASN A 294 -25.85 20.29 -57.80
CA ASN A 294 -26.96 19.54 -57.16
C ASN A 294 -26.65 18.74 -55.86
N ALA A 295 -27.42 18.83 -54.77
CA ALA A 295 -28.67 19.54 -54.48
C ALA A 295 -28.98 19.62 -52.95
N ILE A 296 -29.36 20.83 -52.50
CA ILE A 296 -30.50 21.21 -51.64
C ILE A 296 -30.47 20.85 -50.12
N LEU A 297 -30.23 21.92 -49.32
CA LEU A 297 -30.63 22.15 -47.93
C LEU A 297 -31.57 23.38 -47.87
N VAL A 298 -32.57 23.35 -47.00
CA VAL A 298 -33.42 24.50 -46.57
C VAL A 298 -33.92 24.17 -45.15
N ARG A 299 -34.01 25.03 -44.13
CA ARG A 299 -33.49 26.36 -43.77
C ARG A 299 -33.72 26.52 -42.26
N ASP A 300 -32.92 27.40 -41.69
CA ASP A 300 -32.88 27.92 -40.33
C ASP A 300 -34.00 28.96 -40.00
N ARG A 301 -34.36 29.11 -38.71
CA ARG A 301 -34.69 30.40 -38.09
C ARG A 301 -34.79 30.38 -36.56
N ILE A 302 -34.50 31.55 -35.99
CA ILE A 302 -33.92 31.84 -34.68
C ILE A 302 -34.86 32.71 -33.78
N HIS A 303 -34.62 32.64 -32.44
CA HIS A 303 -34.80 33.61 -31.32
C HIS A 303 -36.04 33.66 -30.39
N LYS A 304 -35.75 33.36 -29.09
CA LYS A 304 -36.06 34.05 -27.79
C LYS A 304 -37.48 34.60 -27.50
N PHE A 305 -38.10 34.17 -26.37
CA PHE A 305 -38.16 34.90 -25.07
C PHE A 305 -39.09 34.24 -23.98
N HIS A 306 -38.63 34.33 -22.71
CA HIS A 306 -39.26 34.38 -21.37
C HIS A 306 -40.37 33.41 -20.82
N ARG A 307 -39.97 32.66 -19.76
CA ARG A 307 -40.30 32.73 -18.31
C ARG A 307 -41.75 32.54 -17.76
N LEU A 308 -41.81 31.77 -16.65
CA LEU A 308 -42.81 31.66 -15.54
C LEU A 308 -44.06 30.82 -15.86
N GLU A 309 -44.59 29.88 -15.05
CA GLU A 309 -44.75 29.70 -13.59
C GLU A 309 -45.00 28.18 -13.30
N SER A 310 -44.31 27.53 -12.35
CA SER A 310 -44.71 27.23 -10.96
C SER A 310 -45.85 26.20 -10.73
N THR A 311 -45.47 25.12 -10.03
CA THR A 311 -46.20 24.37 -8.98
C THR A 311 -47.54 23.70 -9.31
N LEU A 312 -47.59 22.38 -9.16
CA LEU A 312 -48.36 21.67 -8.11
C LEU A 312 -48.28 20.13 -8.30
N ARG A 313 -47.88 19.42 -7.23
CA ARG A 313 -48.30 18.01 -6.97
C ARG A 313 -49.77 18.03 -6.53
N PRO A 314 -50.59 16.98 -6.75
CA PRO A 314 -50.65 15.80 -5.86
C PRO A 314 -51.00 14.46 -6.59
N ALA A 315 -50.44 13.33 -6.16
CA ALA A 315 -50.98 12.29 -5.24
C ALA A 315 -51.88 11.20 -5.89
N GLU A 316 -51.35 9.98 -5.81
CA GLU A 316 -51.97 8.64 -5.70
C GLU A 316 -53.41 8.39 -6.20
N SER A 317 -53.56 7.37 -7.04
CA SER A 317 -54.62 6.37 -6.84
C SER A 317 -54.17 4.99 -7.33
N ARG A 318 -54.29 4.02 -6.42
CA ARG A 318 -54.24 2.57 -6.64
C ARG A 318 -55.38 2.15 -7.58
N VAL A 319 -55.20 1.06 -8.34
CA VAL A 319 -56.04 -0.17 -8.30
C VAL A 319 -55.80 -1.10 -9.52
N LEU A 320 -55.36 -2.33 -9.17
CA LEU A 320 -55.66 -3.67 -9.73
C LEU A 320 -55.43 -4.01 -11.22
N SER A 321 -54.33 -4.75 -11.43
CA SER A 321 -54.19 -6.10 -12.00
C SER A 321 -55.05 -6.57 -13.19
N LEU A 322 -54.36 -6.95 -14.26
CA LEU A 322 -54.72 -8.08 -15.13
C LEU A 322 -53.42 -8.81 -15.54
N GLN A 323 -53.11 -9.91 -14.87
CA GLN A 323 -52.13 -10.92 -15.31
C GLN A 323 -52.78 -11.82 -16.35
N HIS A 324 -52.03 -12.22 -17.38
CA HIS A 324 -52.07 -13.54 -18.05
C HIS A 324 -50.64 -13.92 -18.50
N PRO A 325 -50.34 -15.22 -18.67
CA PRO A 325 -49.11 -15.82 -18.14
C PRO A 325 -48.02 -16.08 -19.21
N GLY A 326 -46.75 -15.99 -18.80
CA GLY A 326 -45.59 -16.44 -19.56
C GLY A 326 -44.49 -16.84 -18.59
N GLU A 327 -43.95 -18.04 -18.78
CA GLU A 327 -43.01 -18.77 -17.92
C GLU A 327 -41.81 -17.91 -17.47
N GLY A 328 -41.77 -17.62 -16.17
CA GLY A 328 -40.58 -17.13 -15.48
C GLY A 328 -40.29 -18.09 -14.33
N ALA A 329 -39.05 -18.57 -14.24
CA ALA A 329 -38.57 -19.26 -13.05
C ALA A 329 -38.64 -18.29 -11.88
N TRP A 330 -39.60 -18.51 -10.98
CA TRP A 330 -39.75 -17.73 -9.76
C TRP A 330 -38.69 -18.20 -8.77
N GLU A 331 -37.69 -17.35 -8.49
CA GLU A 331 -36.87 -17.51 -7.29
C GLU A 331 -37.76 -17.30 -6.04
N PRO A 332 -37.50 -18.02 -4.93
CA PRO A 332 -38.21 -17.77 -3.69
C PRO A 332 -37.92 -16.34 -3.21
N GLU A 333 -38.97 -15.55 -2.95
CA GLU A 333 -38.83 -14.29 -2.22
C GLU A 333 -38.36 -14.60 -0.79
N HIS A 334 -37.04 -14.49 -0.58
CA HIS A 334 -36.41 -14.59 0.72
C HIS A 334 -36.81 -13.38 1.59
N THR A 335 -37.87 -13.55 2.39
CA THR A 335 -38.49 -12.53 3.25
C THR A 335 -38.11 -12.69 4.73
N GLY A 336 -37.08 -13.49 5.04
CA GLY A 336 -36.56 -13.66 6.39
C GLY A 336 -35.76 -12.46 6.89
N ASP A 337 -35.75 -12.24 8.20
CA ASP A 337 -34.82 -11.29 8.83
C ASP A 337 -33.41 -11.91 8.81
N PHE A 338 -32.65 -11.59 7.77
CA PHE A 338 -31.25 -11.99 7.61
C PHE A 338 -30.34 -11.20 8.53
N HIS A 339 -29.41 -11.88 9.19
CA HIS A 339 -28.36 -11.23 9.95
C HIS A 339 -27.04 -11.99 9.85
N VAL A 340 -25.97 -11.27 9.51
CA VAL A 340 -24.60 -11.78 9.49
C VAL A 340 -23.90 -11.41 10.78
N GLU A 341 -23.40 -12.43 11.48
CA GLU A 341 -22.63 -12.26 12.71
C GLU A 341 -21.27 -12.95 12.64
N GLU A 342 -20.29 -12.45 13.40
CA GLU A 342 -18.96 -13.06 13.42
C GLU A 342 -18.98 -14.41 14.17
N ALA A 343 -18.37 -15.44 13.56
CA ALA A 343 -18.14 -16.73 14.22
C ALA A 343 -17.02 -16.61 15.25
N LEU A 344 -17.38 -16.29 16.50
CA LEU A 344 -16.43 -15.99 17.58
C LEU A 344 -15.57 -17.18 18.04
N ASP A 345 -16.01 -18.40 17.76
CA ASP A 345 -15.30 -19.64 18.06
C ASP A 345 -14.21 -19.97 17.03
N TRP A 346 -14.29 -19.39 15.83
CA TRP A 346 -13.26 -19.57 14.81
C TRP A 346 -11.98 -18.79 15.16
N PRO A 347 -10.81 -19.44 15.30
CA PRO A 347 -9.59 -18.80 15.81
C PRO A 347 -8.74 -18.10 14.73
N GLY A 348 -9.13 -18.18 13.45
CA GLY A 348 -8.34 -17.68 12.32
C GLY A 348 -8.12 -16.16 12.30
N VAL A 349 -8.84 -15.40 13.12
CA VAL A 349 -8.64 -13.95 13.34
C VAL A 349 -7.21 -13.63 13.83
N TYR A 350 -6.51 -14.60 14.42
CA TYR A 350 -5.13 -14.46 14.91
C TYR A 350 -4.07 -15.11 14.02
N LEU A 351 -4.46 -15.63 12.84
CA LEU A 351 -3.62 -16.47 12.01
C LEU A 351 -2.45 -15.72 11.37
N LEU A 352 -2.73 -14.57 10.74
CA LEU A 352 -1.80 -13.92 9.82
C LEU A 352 -1.25 -12.59 10.34
N PRO A 353 0.06 -12.31 10.12
CA PRO A 353 0.65 -11.01 10.37
C PRO A 353 0.80 -10.14 9.10
N SER A 354 0.30 -10.57 7.94
CA SER A 354 0.51 -9.94 6.61
C SER A 354 -0.77 -9.36 6.00
N GLN A 355 -0.63 -8.43 5.05
CA GLN A 355 -1.72 -7.91 4.22
C GLN A 355 -2.44 -9.06 3.49
N VAL A 356 -3.75 -9.21 3.73
CA VAL A 356 -4.58 -10.24 3.09
C VAL A 356 -5.29 -9.64 1.89
N SER A 357 -4.82 -9.93 0.68
CA SER A 357 -5.32 -9.29 -0.54
C SER A 357 -6.45 -10.05 -1.22
N GLY A 358 -6.50 -11.38 -1.08
CA GLY A 358 -7.52 -12.20 -1.71
C GLY A 358 -7.99 -13.35 -0.81
N VAL A 359 -9.27 -13.70 -0.91
CA VAL A 359 -9.89 -14.85 -0.23
C VAL A 359 -10.78 -15.62 -1.20
N ALA A 360 -10.72 -16.94 -1.14
CA ALA A 360 -11.59 -17.81 -1.93
C ALA A 360 -11.95 -19.08 -1.15
N LEU A 361 -12.83 -19.90 -1.73
CA LEU A 361 -13.18 -21.21 -1.21
C LEU A 361 -12.74 -22.28 -2.21
N ASP A 362 -12.08 -23.33 -1.70
CA ASP A 362 -11.80 -24.51 -2.50
C ASP A 362 -13.05 -25.40 -2.64
N PRO A 363 -13.03 -26.44 -3.50
CA PRO A 363 -14.17 -27.36 -3.66
C PRO A 363 -14.59 -28.11 -2.38
N ASN A 364 -13.77 -28.10 -1.33
CA ASN A 364 -14.07 -28.70 -0.02
C ASN A 364 -14.54 -27.67 1.02
N ASN A 365 -14.84 -26.42 0.60
CA ASN A 365 -15.17 -25.29 1.48
C ASN A 365 -14.04 -24.90 2.46
N ASN A 366 -12.79 -25.25 2.17
CA ASN A 366 -11.67 -24.66 2.90
C ASN A 366 -11.46 -23.22 2.45
N LEU A 367 -11.09 -22.36 3.38
CA LEU A 367 -10.71 -20.99 3.08
C LEU A 367 -9.33 -20.99 2.42
N VAL A 368 -9.20 -20.40 1.24
CA VAL A 368 -7.91 -20.13 0.60
C VAL A 368 -7.61 -18.64 0.75
N ILE A 369 -6.42 -18.31 1.23
CA ILE A 369 -5.99 -16.93 1.48
C ILE A 369 -4.78 -16.62 0.61
N PHE A 370 -4.79 -15.45 -0.03
CA PHE A 370 -3.63 -14.89 -0.72
C PHE A 370 -3.12 -13.64 0.02
N HIS A 371 -1.84 -13.65 0.41
CA HIS A 371 -1.25 -12.59 1.23
C HIS A 371 0.12 -12.14 0.72
N ARG A 372 0.52 -10.92 1.10
CA ARG A 372 1.74 -10.25 0.60
C ARG A 372 3.03 -10.53 1.39
N GLY A 373 2.92 -11.30 2.45
CA GLY A 373 4.03 -11.57 3.36
C GLY A 373 4.60 -10.30 3.97
N ASP A 374 5.89 -10.07 3.75
CA ASP A 374 6.59 -8.86 4.19
C ASP A 374 6.55 -7.71 3.16
N HIS A 375 6.02 -7.95 1.95
CA HIS A 375 5.83 -6.91 0.95
C HIS A 375 4.60 -6.06 1.25
N VAL A 376 4.74 -4.74 1.03
CA VAL A 376 3.68 -3.77 1.27
C VAL A 376 3.52 -2.91 0.02
N TRP A 377 2.27 -2.69 -0.39
CA TRP A 377 1.97 -1.67 -1.39
C TRP A 377 1.94 -0.29 -0.74
N ASP A 378 2.94 0.53 -1.05
CA ASP A 378 3.07 1.90 -0.57
C ASP A 378 3.43 2.89 -1.70
N GLY A 379 3.74 4.13 -1.33
CA GLY A 379 4.12 5.19 -2.28
C GLY A 379 5.45 4.97 -2.99
N ASN A 380 6.27 3.97 -2.60
CA ASN A 380 7.51 3.59 -3.28
C ASN A 380 7.32 2.43 -4.25
N SER A 381 6.21 1.70 -4.18
CA SER A 381 6.05 0.48 -4.96
C SER A 381 6.11 0.75 -6.45
N PHE A 382 5.54 1.87 -6.91
CA PHE A 382 5.41 2.21 -8.33
C PHE A 382 5.89 3.62 -8.65
N ASP A 383 6.45 3.81 -9.85
CA ASP A 383 6.72 5.14 -10.40
C ASP A 383 5.49 5.76 -11.09
N SER A 384 5.66 6.93 -11.71
CA SER A 384 4.59 7.63 -12.43
C SER A 384 4.10 6.93 -13.69
N LYS A 385 4.79 5.88 -14.15
CA LYS A 385 4.41 5.04 -15.28
C LYS A 385 3.87 3.68 -14.82
N PHE A 386 3.57 3.53 -13.54
CA PHE A 386 3.08 2.30 -12.93
C PHE A 386 4.06 1.13 -13.03
N VAL A 387 5.36 1.40 -13.19
CA VAL A 387 6.39 0.34 -13.19
C VAL A 387 6.82 0.07 -11.75
N TYR A 388 6.95 -1.21 -11.39
CA TYR A 388 7.33 -1.61 -10.03
C TYR A 388 8.82 -1.34 -9.75
N GLN A 389 9.10 -0.64 -8.65
CA GLN A 389 10.44 -0.10 -8.36
C GLN A 389 11.30 -1.01 -7.46
N GLN A 390 10.68 -1.93 -6.72
CA GLN A 390 11.38 -2.71 -5.68
C GLN A 390 11.77 -4.11 -6.15
N ARG A 391 11.98 -4.30 -7.46
CA ARG A 391 12.38 -5.61 -8.04
C ARG A 391 13.67 -6.17 -7.41
N GLY A 392 14.58 -5.30 -6.97
CA GLY A 392 15.84 -5.69 -6.34
C GLY A 392 15.69 -6.38 -4.97
N LEU A 393 14.52 -6.30 -4.33
CA LEU A 393 14.22 -7.05 -3.11
C LEU A 393 13.97 -8.55 -3.38
N GLY A 394 13.68 -8.92 -4.62
CA GLY A 394 13.25 -10.26 -4.99
C GLY A 394 11.73 -10.47 -4.78
N PRO A 395 11.20 -11.64 -5.16
CA PRO A 395 9.83 -12.03 -4.85
C PRO A 395 9.69 -12.38 -3.37
N ILE A 396 8.45 -12.44 -2.88
CA ILE A 396 8.14 -12.83 -1.50
C ILE A 396 8.69 -14.25 -1.22
N GLU A 397 9.56 -14.37 -0.23
CA GLU A 397 10.28 -15.62 0.04
C GLU A 397 9.50 -16.65 0.86
N GLU A 398 8.37 -16.27 1.46
CA GLU A 398 7.47 -17.18 2.17
C GLU A 398 6.33 -17.69 1.28
N ASP A 399 5.64 -18.74 1.72
CA ASP A 399 4.41 -19.18 1.06
C ASP A 399 3.37 -18.06 1.15
N THR A 400 2.77 -17.69 0.03
CA THR A 400 1.81 -16.58 -0.09
C THR A 400 0.36 -17.05 -0.17
N ILE A 401 0.15 -18.33 -0.46
CA ILE A 401 -1.17 -18.95 -0.60
C ILE A 401 -1.33 -19.96 0.52
N LEU A 402 -2.40 -19.83 1.32
CA LEU A 402 -2.67 -20.68 2.47
C LEU A 402 -4.07 -21.27 2.37
N VAL A 403 -4.18 -22.59 2.50
CA VAL A 403 -5.45 -23.30 2.66
C VAL A 403 -5.69 -23.50 4.15
N VAL A 404 -6.84 -23.04 4.64
CA VAL A 404 -7.16 -22.92 6.06
C VAL A 404 -8.45 -23.69 6.35
N ASP A 405 -8.38 -24.55 7.37
CA ASP A 405 -9.52 -25.33 7.82
C ASP A 405 -10.65 -24.41 8.33
N PRO A 406 -11.89 -24.60 7.87
CA PRO A 406 -13.00 -23.68 8.17
C PRO A 406 -13.46 -23.75 9.63
N ASN A 407 -13.02 -24.74 10.42
CA ASN A 407 -13.46 -24.91 11.81
C ASN A 407 -12.36 -24.54 12.80
N SER A 408 -11.18 -25.16 12.66
CA SER A 408 -10.04 -25.03 13.55
C SER A 408 -9.08 -23.90 13.15
N ALA A 409 -9.23 -23.34 11.95
CA ALA A 409 -8.29 -22.41 11.33
C ALA A 409 -6.84 -22.93 11.22
N ALA A 410 -6.65 -24.25 11.25
CA ALA A 410 -5.35 -24.86 10.99
C ALA A 410 -4.96 -24.65 9.51
N ILE A 411 -3.69 -24.36 9.26
CA ILE A 411 -3.15 -24.32 7.89
C ILE A 411 -3.03 -25.75 7.40
N LEU A 412 -3.85 -26.11 6.42
CA LEU A 412 -3.89 -27.44 5.80
C LEU A 412 -2.78 -27.59 4.76
N GLN A 413 -2.57 -26.55 3.95
CA GLN A 413 -1.57 -26.50 2.88
C GLN A 413 -1.08 -25.07 2.68
N SER A 414 0.15 -24.92 2.17
CA SER A 414 0.74 -23.63 1.81
C SER A 414 1.55 -23.75 0.52
N SER A 415 1.53 -22.69 -0.31
CA SER A 415 2.24 -22.63 -1.59
C SER A 415 2.46 -21.17 -2.04
N GLY A 416 2.95 -20.96 -3.27
CA GLY A 416 3.15 -19.62 -3.85
C GLY A 416 4.51 -18.96 -3.54
N LYS A 417 5.38 -19.67 -2.82
CA LYS A 417 6.73 -19.23 -2.47
C LYS A 417 7.55 -18.74 -3.66
N SER A 418 8.16 -17.56 -3.52
CA SER A 418 9.08 -16.97 -4.49
C SER A 418 8.52 -16.76 -5.89
N LEU A 419 7.18 -16.60 -6.01
CA LEU A 419 6.51 -16.31 -7.27
C LEU A 419 6.06 -14.85 -7.39
N PHE A 420 5.55 -14.28 -6.30
CA PHE A 420 4.80 -13.01 -6.34
C PHE A 420 5.59 -11.85 -5.72
N TYR A 421 5.22 -10.63 -6.11
CA TYR A 421 5.79 -9.38 -5.61
C TYR A 421 4.73 -8.53 -4.90
N LEU A 422 3.56 -8.34 -5.50
CA LEU A 422 2.43 -7.69 -4.84
C LEU A 422 1.13 -8.45 -5.17
N PRO A 423 0.84 -9.52 -4.42
CA PRO A 423 -0.42 -10.23 -4.44
C PRO A 423 -1.66 -9.31 -4.41
N HIS A 424 -2.65 -9.63 -5.23
CA HIS A 424 -3.93 -8.94 -5.26
C HIS A 424 -5.11 -9.94 -5.21
N GLY A 425 -5.76 -10.25 -6.32
CA GLY A 425 -6.95 -11.09 -6.39
C GLY A 425 -6.63 -12.58 -6.34
N LEU A 426 -7.57 -13.35 -5.79
CA LEU A 426 -7.55 -14.81 -5.72
C LEU A 426 -8.97 -15.32 -6.00
N SER A 427 -9.11 -16.23 -6.96
CA SER A 427 -10.31 -17.04 -7.13
C SER A 427 -9.96 -18.50 -7.40
N VAL A 428 -10.93 -19.39 -7.19
CA VAL A 428 -10.79 -20.82 -7.43
C VAL A 428 -11.79 -21.24 -8.50
N ASP A 429 -11.32 -21.87 -9.57
CA ASP A 429 -12.21 -22.39 -10.61
C ASP A 429 -12.86 -23.72 -10.20
N LYS A 430 -13.86 -24.18 -10.96
CA LYS A 430 -14.58 -25.43 -10.67
C LYS A 430 -13.70 -26.69 -10.61
N ASP A 431 -12.53 -26.65 -11.23
CA ASP A 431 -11.58 -27.77 -11.26
C ASP A 431 -10.58 -27.68 -10.08
N GLY A 432 -10.72 -26.66 -9.22
CA GLY A 432 -9.88 -26.43 -8.05
C GLY A 432 -8.58 -25.67 -8.35
N ASN A 433 -8.40 -25.12 -9.56
CA ASN A 433 -7.20 -24.34 -9.86
C ASN A 433 -7.30 -22.94 -9.26
N TYR A 434 -6.16 -22.41 -8.83
CA TYR A 434 -6.07 -21.05 -8.30
C TYR A 434 -5.79 -20.06 -9.43
N TRP A 435 -6.60 -19.02 -9.50
CA TRP A 435 -6.43 -17.88 -10.39
C TRP A 435 -6.03 -16.66 -9.57
N LEU A 436 -4.86 -16.12 -9.87
CA LEU A 436 -4.21 -15.12 -9.03
C LEU A 436 -3.77 -13.92 -9.87
N THR A 437 -3.85 -12.73 -9.31
CA THR A 437 -3.32 -11.50 -9.93
C THR A 437 -2.19 -10.92 -9.10
N ASP A 438 -1.20 -10.36 -9.78
CA ASP A 438 -0.09 -9.63 -9.14
C ASP A 438 0.05 -8.25 -9.79
N VAL A 439 -0.11 -7.22 -8.98
CA VAL A 439 -0.12 -5.83 -9.46
C VAL A 439 1.27 -5.33 -9.82
N ALA A 440 2.32 -5.84 -9.17
CA ALA A 440 3.71 -5.47 -9.47
C ALA A 440 4.20 -6.16 -10.75
N LEU A 441 3.84 -7.42 -10.94
CA LEU A 441 4.20 -8.17 -12.13
C LEU A 441 3.35 -7.77 -13.35
N HIS A 442 2.18 -7.15 -13.17
CA HIS A 442 1.19 -6.89 -14.21
C HIS A 442 0.74 -8.19 -14.90
N GLN A 443 0.53 -9.25 -14.10
CA GLN A 443 0.29 -10.59 -14.60
C GLN A 443 -0.85 -11.30 -13.86
N VAL A 444 -1.40 -12.29 -14.55
CA VAL A 444 -2.39 -13.25 -14.03
C VAL A 444 -1.81 -14.65 -14.12
N PHE A 445 -2.03 -15.48 -13.10
CA PHE A 445 -1.50 -16.82 -12.99
C PHE A 445 -2.63 -17.84 -12.79
N LYS A 446 -2.54 -18.98 -13.47
CA LYS A 446 -3.30 -20.20 -13.15
C LYS A 446 -2.34 -21.19 -12.49
N LEU A 447 -2.65 -21.64 -11.28
CA LEU A 447 -1.87 -22.65 -10.55
C LEU A 447 -2.71 -23.89 -10.28
N ASP A 448 -2.13 -25.07 -10.45
CA ASP A 448 -2.65 -26.30 -9.85
C ASP A 448 -2.15 -26.39 -8.40
N PRO A 449 -3.04 -26.43 -7.39
CA PRO A 449 -2.64 -26.51 -5.98
C PRO A 449 -1.80 -27.75 -5.65
N ASN A 450 -1.89 -28.82 -6.43
CA ASN A 450 -1.18 -30.07 -6.20
C ASN A 450 0.14 -30.16 -6.99
N SER A 451 0.38 -29.25 -7.93
CA SER A 451 1.56 -29.27 -8.79
C SER A 451 2.76 -28.60 -8.12
N LYS A 452 3.95 -29.13 -8.42
CA LYS A 452 5.24 -28.51 -8.07
C LYS A 452 5.97 -27.94 -9.28
N GLU A 453 5.35 -28.00 -10.46
CA GLU A 453 5.99 -27.65 -11.75
C GLU A 453 5.82 -26.17 -12.13
N GLY A 454 5.23 -25.37 -11.23
CA GLY A 454 4.98 -23.94 -11.45
C GLY A 454 3.62 -23.65 -12.09
N PRO A 455 3.40 -22.43 -12.62
CA PRO A 455 2.12 -22.02 -13.18
C PRO A 455 1.73 -22.79 -14.43
N LEU A 456 0.45 -23.18 -14.52
CA LEU A 456 -0.15 -23.78 -15.72
C LEU A 456 -0.33 -22.77 -16.85
N LEU A 457 -0.61 -21.52 -16.49
CA LEU A 457 -0.82 -20.42 -17.42
C LEU A 457 -0.34 -19.12 -16.77
N ILE A 458 0.28 -18.26 -17.58
CA ILE A 458 0.65 -16.89 -17.21
C ILE A 458 0.15 -15.97 -18.31
N LEU A 459 -0.64 -14.96 -17.93
CA LEU A 459 -1.12 -13.91 -18.82
C LEU A 459 -0.47 -12.58 -18.42
N GLY A 460 -0.25 -11.69 -19.40
CA GLY A 460 0.47 -10.43 -19.19
C GLY A 460 1.99 -10.55 -19.38
N ARG A 461 2.68 -9.42 -19.31
CA ARG A 461 4.14 -9.34 -19.43
C ARG A 461 4.75 -8.92 -18.10
N SER A 462 5.69 -9.72 -17.60
CA SER A 462 6.32 -9.50 -16.31
C SER A 462 6.93 -8.10 -16.20
N MET A 463 6.51 -7.38 -15.16
CA MET A 463 6.95 -6.03 -14.79
C MET A 463 6.68 -4.96 -15.86
N GLN A 464 5.80 -5.23 -16.83
CA GLN A 464 5.56 -4.37 -17.98
C GLN A 464 4.08 -3.96 -18.02
N PRO A 465 3.73 -2.78 -17.49
CA PRO A 465 2.38 -2.24 -17.63
C PRO A 465 2.04 -1.96 -19.10
N GLY A 466 0.77 -2.13 -19.46
CA GLY A 466 0.26 -1.74 -20.78
C GLY A 466 -1.25 -1.90 -20.89
N SER A 467 -1.79 -1.51 -22.05
CA SER A 467 -3.24 -1.46 -22.31
C SER A 467 -3.64 -2.17 -23.61
N ASP A 468 -2.75 -2.95 -24.22
CA ASP A 468 -3.04 -3.78 -25.38
C ASP A 468 -3.59 -5.16 -24.97
N GLN A 469 -3.72 -6.09 -25.91
CA GLN A 469 -4.28 -7.43 -25.70
C GLN A 469 -3.39 -8.36 -24.86
N ASN A 470 -2.09 -8.06 -24.75
CA ASN A 470 -1.09 -8.94 -24.13
C ASN A 470 -0.49 -8.37 -22.84
N HIS A 471 -0.87 -7.15 -22.46
CA HIS A 471 -0.42 -6.46 -21.26
C HIS A 471 -1.60 -6.15 -20.34
N PHE A 472 -1.32 -6.06 -19.04
CA PHE A 472 -2.22 -5.51 -18.04
C PHE A 472 -1.59 -4.29 -17.40
N CYS A 473 -2.38 -3.49 -16.70
CA CYS A 473 -1.91 -2.37 -15.89
C CYS A 473 -2.50 -2.53 -14.48
N GLN A 474 -1.72 -3.22 -13.62
CA GLN A 474 -2.10 -3.53 -12.24
C GLN A 474 -3.46 -4.27 -12.19
N PRO A 475 -3.52 -5.50 -12.75
CA PRO A 475 -4.75 -6.29 -12.80
C PRO A 475 -5.22 -6.63 -11.39
N THR A 476 -6.53 -6.66 -11.19
CA THR A 476 -7.15 -6.69 -9.87
C THR A 476 -7.73 -8.06 -9.55
N ASP A 477 -8.59 -8.62 -10.40
CA ASP A 477 -9.29 -9.87 -10.07
C ASP A 477 -9.61 -10.74 -11.29
N VAL A 478 -9.87 -12.04 -11.05
CA VAL A 478 -10.18 -13.03 -12.08
C VAL A 478 -11.46 -13.79 -11.73
N ALA A 479 -12.35 -13.97 -12.70
CA ALA A 479 -13.47 -14.91 -12.59
C ALA A 479 -13.46 -15.88 -13.77
N VAL A 480 -13.71 -17.17 -13.51
CA VAL A 480 -13.74 -18.21 -14.55
C VAL A 480 -15.11 -18.82 -14.63
N ASP A 481 -15.72 -18.74 -15.81
CA ASP A 481 -17.05 -19.28 -16.07
C ASP A 481 -17.00 -20.82 -16.00
N PRO A 482 -17.80 -21.45 -15.11
CA PRO A 482 -17.70 -22.88 -14.89
C PRO A 482 -18.20 -23.71 -16.08
N ASP A 483 -19.11 -23.16 -16.90
CA ASP A 483 -19.73 -23.90 -18.01
C ASP A 483 -18.87 -23.85 -19.27
N THR A 484 -18.27 -22.69 -19.54
CA THR A 484 -17.50 -22.42 -20.77
C THR A 484 -15.99 -22.45 -20.58
N GLY A 485 -15.51 -22.29 -19.34
CA GLY A 485 -14.09 -22.08 -19.02
C GLY A 485 -13.57 -20.70 -19.46
N ALA A 486 -14.44 -19.78 -19.86
CA ALA A 486 -14.03 -18.43 -20.21
C ALA A 486 -13.45 -17.69 -19.01
N ILE A 487 -12.31 -17.03 -19.20
CA ILE A 487 -11.59 -16.32 -18.15
C ILE A 487 -11.89 -14.83 -18.30
N TYR A 488 -12.30 -14.19 -17.22
CA TYR A 488 -12.53 -12.75 -17.16
C TYR A 488 -11.53 -12.13 -16.20
N VAL A 489 -10.81 -11.12 -16.66
CA VAL A 489 -9.82 -10.40 -15.85
C VAL A 489 -10.26 -8.95 -15.75
N SER A 490 -10.33 -8.42 -14.52
CA SER A 490 -10.48 -6.99 -14.27
C SER A 490 -9.10 -6.34 -14.28
N ASP A 491 -8.92 -5.35 -15.16
CA ASP A 491 -7.64 -4.68 -15.40
C ASP A 491 -7.82 -3.21 -15.04
N GLY A 492 -7.46 -2.85 -13.79
CA GLY A 492 -8.23 -1.84 -13.07
C GLY A 492 -7.51 -0.63 -12.49
N TYR A 493 -6.35 -0.75 -11.85
CA TYR A 493 -5.79 0.44 -11.15
C TYR A 493 -5.31 1.53 -12.11
N CYS A 494 -4.76 1.13 -13.26
CA CYS A 494 -4.31 2.06 -14.30
C CYS A 494 -4.92 1.78 -15.69
N ASN A 495 -5.87 0.87 -15.77
CA ASN A 495 -6.74 0.65 -16.92
C ASN A 495 -8.22 0.73 -16.48
N SER A 496 -9.17 0.56 -17.41
CA SER A 496 -10.61 0.62 -17.10
C SER A 496 -11.39 -0.35 -17.96
N ARG A 497 -11.00 -1.63 -17.93
CA ARG A 497 -11.58 -2.69 -18.77
C ARG A 497 -11.72 -4.02 -18.06
N ILE A 498 -12.65 -4.83 -18.55
CA ILE A 498 -12.69 -6.26 -18.33
C ILE A 498 -12.20 -6.94 -19.62
N VAL A 499 -11.26 -7.89 -19.48
CA VAL A 499 -10.69 -8.64 -20.59
C VAL A 499 -11.15 -10.09 -20.51
N GLN A 500 -11.61 -10.64 -21.63
CA GLN A 500 -12.02 -12.03 -21.74
C GLN A 500 -10.96 -12.85 -22.49
N PHE A 501 -10.56 -13.98 -21.93
CA PHE A 501 -9.68 -14.96 -22.55
C PHE A 501 -10.38 -16.31 -22.71
N SER A 502 -9.89 -17.11 -23.66
CA SER A 502 -10.25 -18.52 -23.79
C SER A 502 -9.64 -19.34 -22.66
N PRO A 503 -10.10 -20.58 -22.40
CA PRO A 503 -9.50 -21.45 -21.39
C PRO A 503 -7.99 -21.69 -21.58
N ASN A 504 -7.49 -21.52 -22.81
CA ASN A 504 -6.08 -21.67 -23.18
C ASN A 504 -5.28 -20.35 -23.09
N GLY A 505 -5.89 -19.26 -22.61
CA GLY A 505 -5.23 -17.96 -22.43
C GLY A 505 -5.17 -17.07 -23.67
N ASN A 506 -5.92 -17.38 -24.74
CA ASN A 506 -5.97 -16.51 -25.92
C ASN A 506 -6.96 -15.37 -25.70
N PHE A 507 -6.55 -14.13 -26.01
CA PHE A 507 -7.45 -12.97 -25.97
C PHE A 507 -8.66 -13.19 -26.87
N LEU A 508 -9.87 -12.94 -26.34
CA LEU A 508 -11.12 -13.04 -27.11
C LEU A 508 -11.72 -11.66 -27.36
N THR A 509 -11.95 -10.88 -26.29
CA THR A 509 -12.57 -9.57 -26.37
C THR A 509 -12.29 -8.75 -25.10
N GLN A 510 -12.67 -7.48 -25.11
CA GLN A 510 -12.65 -6.60 -23.95
C GLN A 510 -13.81 -5.61 -24.00
N TRP A 511 -14.22 -5.09 -22.85
CA TRP A 511 -15.17 -3.98 -22.75
C TRP A 511 -14.87 -3.13 -21.52
N GLY A 512 -15.45 -1.92 -21.48
CA GLY A 512 -15.14 -0.92 -20.47
C GLY A 512 -14.32 0.24 -21.01
N GLU A 513 -14.55 1.42 -20.45
CA GLU A 513 -13.76 2.62 -20.67
C GLU A 513 -13.70 3.45 -19.38
N GLU A 514 -12.80 4.43 -19.31
CA GLU A 514 -12.65 5.28 -18.13
C GLU A 514 -13.93 6.13 -17.88
N SER A 515 -14.32 6.26 -16.61
CA SER A 515 -15.46 7.08 -16.22
C SER A 515 -15.24 8.56 -16.50
N SER A 516 -16.25 9.21 -17.10
CA SER A 516 -16.23 10.66 -17.31
C SER A 516 -16.31 11.47 -16.01
N ARG A 517 -15.55 12.56 -15.92
CA ARG A 517 -15.61 13.54 -14.81
C ARG A 517 -16.98 14.20 -14.64
N SER A 518 -17.82 14.21 -15.67
CA SER A 518 -19.18 14.79 -15.64
C SER A 518 -20.25 13.86 -15.06
N GLY A 519 -19.87 12.64 -14.65
CA GLY A 519 -20.75 11.63 -14.09
C GLY A 519 -20.50 10.26 -14.75
N PRO A 520 -20.27 9.20 -13.96
CA PRO A 520 -19.95 7.88 -14.50
C PRO A 520 -21.17 7.25 -15.17
N LYS A 521 -21.01 6.79 -16.42
CA LYS A 521 -22.09 6.15 -17.20
C LYS A 521 -22.04 4.62 -17.10
N PRO A 522 -23.14 3.91 -17.46
CA PRO A 522 -23.12 2.45 -17.60
C PRO A 522 -22.03 1.99 -18.57
N GLY A 523 -21.29 0.95 -18.20
CA GLY A 523 -20.18 0.42 -19.00
C GLY A 523 -18.87 1.19 -18.87
N GLN A 524 -18.82 2.27 -18.08
CA GLN A 524 -17.58 2.96 -17.74
C GLN A 524 -17.10 2.53 -16.35
N PHE A 525 -15.80 2.46 -16.13
CA PHE A 525 -15.21 2.04 -14.86
C PHE A 525 -14.20 3.07 -14.34
N SER A 526 -14.05 3.12 -13.02
CA SER A 526 -12.95 3.77 -12.31
C SER A 526 -12.44 2.75 -11.29
N VAL A 527 -11.39 2.05 -11.67
CA VAL A 527 -10.84 0.90 -10.93
C VAL A 527 -11.85 -0.25 -10.80
N PRO A 528 -12.12 -1.01 -11.88
CA PRO A 528 -12.78 -2.31 -11.76
C PRO A 528 -11.91 -3.22 -10.88
N HIS A 529 -12.41 -3.59 -9.70
CA HIS A 529 -11.57 -4.12 -8.62
C HIS A 529 -11.86 -5.57 -8.22
N SER A 530 -13.12 -6.01 -8.35
CA SER A 530 -13.55 -7.37 -7.97
C SER A 530 -14.65 -7.86 -8.90
N LEU A 531 -14.67 -9.17 -9.14
CA LEU A 531 -15.56 -9.86 -10.07
C LEU A 531 -16.38 -10.93 -9.35
N ALA A 532 -17.70 -10.93 -9.57
CA ALA A 532 -18.58 -12.01 -9.14
C ALA A 532 -19.38 -12.55 -10.32
N LEU A 533 -19.22 -13.85 -10.60
CA LEU A 533 -20.03 -14.55 -11.60
C LEU A 533 -21.39 -14.94 -11.02
N VAL A 534 -22.41 -14.88 -11.87
CA VAL A 534 -23.77 -15.36 -11.61
C VAL A 534 -24.12 -16.36 -12.71
N PRO A 535 -23.63 -17.62 -12.62
CA PRO A 535 -23.61 -18.54 -13.76
C PRO A 535 -24.99 -18.82 -14.35
N HIS A 536 -25.97 -19.14 -13.51
CA HIS A 536 -27.32 -19.50 -13.97
C HIS A 536 -28.10 -18.34 -14.63
N LEU A 537 -27.66 -17.09 -14.46
CA LEU A 537 -28.23 -15.92 -15.15
C LEU A 537 -27.37 -15.42 -16.32
N GLY A 538 -26.20 -16.03 -16.53
CA GLY A 538 -25.19 -15.58 -17.49
C GLY A 538 -24.78 -14.14 -17.23
N GLN A 539 -24.47 -13.78 -15.97
CA GLN A 539 -24.02 -12.42 -15.62
C GLN A 539 -22.66 -12.41 -14.94
N LEU A 540 -21.92 -11.33 -15.17
CA LEU A 540 -20.70 -10.96 -14.47
C LEU A 540 -20.93 -9.60 -13.82
N CYS A 541 -20.82 -9.54 -12.50
CA CYS A 541 -20.88 -8.30 -11.74
C CYS A 541 -19.47 -7.83 -11.40
N VAL A 542 -19.28 -6.50 -11.43
CA VAL A 542 -18.00 -5.82 -11.26
C VAL A 542 -18.14 -4.79 -10.15
N ALA A 543 -17.28 -4.86 -9.13
CA ALA A 543 -17.10 -3.78 -8.18
C ALA A 543 -16.31 -2.64 -8.85
N ASP A 544 -17.00 -1.54 -9.13
CA ASP A 544 -16.43 -0.33 -9.74
C ASP A 544 -16.00 0.61 -8.61
N ARG A 545 -14.77 0.38 -8.12
CA ARG A 545 -14.36 0.78 -6.78
C ARG A 545 -14.51 2.28 -6.57
N GLU A 546 -13.84 3.11 -7.34
CA GLU A 546 -13.80 4.56 -7.10
C GLU A 546 -15.11 5.28 -7.48
N ASN A 547 -16.03 4.60 -8.16
CA ASN A 547 -17.39 5.10 -8.41
C ASN A 547 -18.40 4.71 -7.32
N GLY A 548 -17.99 3.87 -6.36
CA GLY A 548 -18.84 3.42 -5.25
C GLY A 548 -20.09 2.69 -5.72
N ARG A 549 -19.96 1.82 -6.74
CA ARG A 549 -21.10 1.10 -7.35
C ARG A 549 -20.70 -0.30 -7.81
N ILE A 550 -21.71 -1.11 -8.11
CA ILE A 550 -21.56 -2.43 -8.72
C ILE A 550 -22.28 -2.40 -10.07
N GLN A 551 -21.63 -2.91 -11.12
CA GLN A 551 -22.23 -3.02 -12.45
C GLN A 551 -22.27 -4.47 -12.90
N CYS A 552 -23.42 -4.95 -13.37
CA CYS A 552 -23.58 -6.30 -13.88
C CYS A 552 -23.78 -6.30 -15.39
N PHE A 553 -23.13 -7.25 -16.07
CA PHE A 553 -23.13 -7.40 -17.53
C PHE A 553 -23.49 -8.83 -17.92
N LYS A 554 -24.06 -9.00 -19.11
CA LYS A 554 -24.24 -10.31 -19.72
C LYS A 554 -22.91 -10.93 -20.12
N THR A 555 -22.65 -12.19 -19.75
CA THR A 555 -21.36 -12.86 -19.99
C THR A 555 -21.10 -13.17 -21.47
N ASP A 556 -22.16 -13.32 -22.26
CA ASP A 556 -22.14 -13.59 -23.69
C ASP A 556 -22.07 -12.30 -24.53
N THR A 557 -23.06 -11.41 -24.40
CA THR A 557 -23.22 -10.19 -25.22
C THR A 557 -22.47 -8.98 -24.70
N LYS A 558 -22.05 -8.99 -23.42
CA LYS A 558 -21.39 -7.87 -22.70
C LYS A 558 -22.30 -6.66 -22.54
N GLU A 559 -23.60 -6.83 -22.76
CA GLU A 559 -24.59 -5.80 -22.53
C GLU A 559 -24.70 -5.50 -21.03
N PHE A 560 -24.78 -4.21 -20.71
CA PHE A 560 -25.06 -3.76 -19.35
C PHE A 560 -26.46 -4.21 -18.93
N VAL A 561 -26.55 -4.83 -17.76
CA VAL A 561 -27.80 -5.34 -17.17
C VAL A 561 -28.35 -4.38 -16.14
N LYS A 562 -27.56 -4.07 -15.12
CA LYS A 562 -27.98 -3.22 -14.00
C LYS A 562 -26.79 -2.58 -13.28
N GLU A 563 -27.09 -1.47 -12.61
CA GLU A 563 -26.22 -0.81 -11.64
C GLU A 563 -26.83 -0.93 -10.25
N ILE A 564 -26.04 -1.32 -9.26
CA ILE A 564 -26.40 -1.28 -7.85
C ILE A 564 -25.55 -0.21 -7.19
N LYS A 565 -26.20 0.83 -6.70
CA LYS A 565 -25.55 1.97 -6.03
C LYS A 565 -26.39 2.41 -4.84
N HIS A 566 -25.77 2.48 -3.68
CA HIS A 566 -26.39 2.94 -2.44
C HIS A 566 -25.57 4.05 -1.82
N ALA A 567 -26.23 5.02 -1.20
CA ALA A 567 -25.54 6.04 -0.43
C ALA A 567 -24.67 5.42 0.68
N SER A 568 -25.14 4.32 1.29
CA SER A 568 -24.44 3.59 2.35
C SER A 568 -23.08 3.00 1.95
N PHE A 569 -22.81 2.81 0.65
CA PHE A 569 -21.47 2.39 0.19
C PHE A 569 -20.44 3.49 0.42
N GLY A 570 -20.87 4.76 0.49
CA GLY A 570 -19.98 5.90 0.50
C GLY A 570 -19.25 6.02 -0.83
N ARG A 571 -17.91 6.14 -0.77
CA ARG A 571 -17.08 6.39 -1.95
C ARG A 571 -16.71 5.13 -2.71
N ASN A 572 -16.57 4.01 -2.01
CA ASN A 572 -15.85 2.85 -2.54
C ASN A 572 -16.61 1.54 -2.36
N VAL A 573 -16.55 0.66 -3.35
CA VAL A 573 -16.89 -0.77 -3.20
C VAL A 573 -15.66 -1.58 -3.56
N PHE A 574 -15.07 -2.28 -2.58
CA PHE A 574 -13.79 -2.98 -2.77
C PHE A 574 -13.99 -4.37 -3.37
N ALA A 575 -14.88 -5.18 -2.78
CA ALA A 575 -15.10 -6.53 -3.24
C ALA A 575 -16.54 -6.96 -3.12
N ILE A 576 -16.91 -7.94 -3.96
CA ILE A 576 -18.24 -8.51 -4.04
C ILE A 576 -18.17 -10.03 -4.13
N SER A 577 -19.17 -10.71 -3.57
CA SER A 577 -19.31 -12.16 -3.67
C SER A 577 -20.78 -12.54 -3.86
N TYR A 578 -21.04 -13.55 -4.66
CA TYR A 578 -22.38 -13.99 -5.01
C TYR A 578 -22.62 -15.42 -4.56
N ILE A 579 -23.80 -15.65 -3.96
CA ILE A 579 -24.43 -16.96 -3.80
C ILE A 579 -25.88 -16.84 -4.27
N PRO A 580 -26.59 -17.93 -4.60
CA PRO A 580 -27.97 -17.87 -5.07
C PRO A 580 -28.86 -16.94 -4.21
N GLY A 581 -29.46 -15.94 -4.85
CA GLY A 581 -30.32 -14.93 -4.22
C GLY A 581 -29.63 -13.76 -3.50
N LEU A 582 -28.34 -13.85 -3.13
CA LEU A 582 -27.66 -12.86 -2.29
C LEU A 582 -26.37 -12.34 -2.92
N LEU A 583 -26.14 -11.04 -2.80
CA LEU A 583 -24.89 -10.37 -3.15
C LEU A 583 -24.27 -9.75 -1.89
N PHE A 584 -23.05 -10.16 -1.59
CA PHE A 584 -22.25 -9.61 -0.50
C PHE A 584 -21.31 -8.56 -1.05
N ALA A 585 -21.04 -7.51 -0.27
CA ALA A 585 -20.07 -6.49 -0.63
C ALA A 585 -19.33 -5.94 0.59
N VAL A 586 -18.13 -5.40 0.38
CA VAL A 586 -17.39 -4.60 1.38
C VAL A 586 -17.05 -3.23 0.79
N ASN A 587 -17.24 -2.17 1.58
CA ASN A 587 -16.90 -0.80 1.16
C ASN A 587 -15.54 -0.34 1.69
N GLY A 588 -15.13 0.86 1.29
CA GLY A 588 -13.87 1.46 1.73
C GLY A 588 -13.98 2.26 3.03
N LYS A 589 -12.82 2.52 3.65
CA LYS A 589 -12.71 3.42 4.79
C LYS A 589 -13.22 4.83 4.46
N PRO A 590 -14.05 5.44 5.32
CA PRO A 590 -14.48 6.83 5.12
C PRO A 590 -13.31 7.80 5.21
N TYR A 591 -13.36 8.87 4.42
CA TYR A 591 -12.51 10.02 4.63
C TYR A 591 -13.02 10.85 5.82
N PHE A 592 -12.15 11.70 6.35
CA PHE A 592 -12.54 12.57 7.46
C PHE A 592 -13.71 13.47 7.05
N GLY A 593 -14.87 13.28 7.70
CA GLY A 593 -16.10 14.03 7.44
C GLY A 593 -17.19 13.24 6.71
N ASP A 594 -16.84 12.10 6.09
CA ASP A 594 -17.83 11.18 5.53
C ASP A 594 -18.65 10.55 6.66
N GLN A 595 -19.92 10.23 6.39
CA GLN A 595 -20.85 9.71 7.41
C GLN A 595 -20.91 8.18 7.40
N GLU A 596 -20.55 7.56 6.28
CA GLU A 596 -20.72 6.15 5.99
C GLU A 596 -19.53 5.34 6.56
N PRO A 597 -19.73 4.47 7.56
CA PRO A 597 -18.65 3.67 8.12
C PRO A 597 -18.25 2.52 7.19
N VAL A 598 -17.06 1.94 7.45
CA VAL A 598 -16.62 0.71 6.78
C VAL A 598 -17.40 -0.51 7.30
N GLN A 599 -18.01 -1.26 6.39
CA GLN A 599 -18.99 -2.32 6.68
C GLN A 599 -19.00 -3.42 5.60
N GLY A 600 -19.48 -4.60 5.99
CA GLY A 600 -19.97 -5.61 5.06
C GLY A 600 -21.47 -5.41 4.81
N PHE A 601 -21.90 -5.66 3.58
CA PHE A 601 -23.29 -5.52 3.13
C PHE A 601 -23.80 -6.85 2.62
N VAL A 602 -25.06 -7.16 2.94
CA VAL A 602 -25.82 -8.21 2.28
C VAL A 602 -26.93 -7.56 1.48
N MET A 603 -27.06 -7.93 0.22
CA MET A 603 -28.09 -7.42 -0.67
C MET A 603 -28.91 -8.57 -1.25
N ASN A 604 -30.20 -8.34 -1.41
CA ASN A 604 -31.01 -9.18 -2.27
C ASN A 604 -30.55 -8.96 -3.72
N PHE A 605 -30.13 -10.02 -4.41
CA PHE A 605 -29.55 -9.88 -5.74
C PHE A 605 -30.60 -9.39 -6.76
N SER A 606 -31.85 -9.84 -6.66
CA SER A 606 -32.91 -9.56 -7.64
C SER A 606 -33.24 -8.06 -7.71
N ASN A 607 -33.41 -7.39 -6.58
CA ASN A 607 -33.74 -5.97 -6.52
C ASN A 607 -32.54 -5.05 -6.19
N GLY A 608 -31.44 -5.61 -5.70
CA GLY A 608 -30.23 -4.88 -5.32
C GLY A 608 -30.34 -4.14 -3.99
N GLU A 609 -31.40 -4.31 -3.20
CA GLU A 609 -31.57 -3.62 -1.91
C GLU A 609 -30.69 -4.23 -0.82
N ILE A 610 -30.13 -3.37 0.04
CA ILE A 610 -29.38 -3.79 1.22
C ILE A 610 -30.38 -4.34 2.25
N ILE A 611 -30.21 -5.61 2.63
CA ILE A 611 -31.05 -6.31 3.61
C ILE A 611 -30.38 -6.46 4.97
N ASP A 612 -29.04 -6.46 5.02
CA ASP A 612 -28.28 -6.48 6.27
C ASP A 612 -26.94 -5.75 6.12
N VAL A 613 -26.40 -5.29 7.25
CA VAL A 613 -25.11 -4.62 7.34
C VAL A 613 -24.38 -5.11 8.58
N PHE A 614 -23.13 -5.51 8.43
CA PHE A 614 -22.37 -6.18 9.48
C PHE A 614 -20.91 -5.71 9.57
N LYS A 615 -20.28 -6.04 10.69
CA LYS A 615 -18.86 -5.74 11.00
C LYS A 615 -18.34 -6.74 12.03
N PRO A 616 -17.02 -6.94 12.15
CA PRO A 616 -16.48 -7.84 13.15
C PRO A 616 -16.66 -7.28 14.57
N VAL A 617 -16.76 -8.19 15.52
CA VAL A 617 -16.73 -7.97 16.96
C VAL A 617 -15.28 -7.94 17.46
N ARG A 618 -14.44 -8.85 16.97
CA ARG A 618 -13.01 -8.91 17.28
C ARG A 618 -12.21 -8.08 16.27
N LYS A 619 -11.27 -7.25 16.75
CA LYS A 619 -10.53 -6.28 15.92
C LYS A 619 -11.51 -5.31 15.20
N HIS A 620 -11.15 -4.77 14.05
CA HIS A 620 -11.97 -3.85 13.27
C HIS A 620 -11.58 -3.93 11.79
N PHE A 621 -12.49 -3.54 10.91
CA PHE A 621 -12.16 -3.26 9.51
C PHE A 621 -11.39 -1.95 9.39
N ASP A 622 -10.38 -1.94 8.51
CA ASP A 622 -9.72 -0.72 8.05
C ASP A 622 -9.74 -0.66 6.51
N MET A 623 -9.26 -1.71 5.84
CA MET A 623 -9.42 -1.88 4.39
C MET A 623 -9.80 -3.33 4.08
N PRO A 624 -11.07 -3.73 4.35
CA PRO A 624 -11.58 -5.03 3.92
C PRO A 624 -11.51 -5.06 2.40
N HIS A 625 -10.67 -5.97 1.90
CA HIS A 625 -10.16 -5.90 0.54
C HIS A 625 -10.78 -6.96 -0.37
N ASP A 626 -11.14 -8.10 0.20
CA ASP A 626 -11.80 -9.19 -0.52
C ASP A 626 -12.80 -9.94 0.36
N ILE A 627 -13.81 -10.54 -0.27
CA ILE A 627 -14.93 -11.24 0.37
C ILE A 627 -15.32 -12.49 -0.42
N VAL A 628 -15.57 -13.60 0.28
CA VAL A 628 -16.13 -14.82 -0.32
C VAL A 628 -17.25 -15.37 0.55
N ALA A 629 -18.36 -15.75 -0.07
CA ALA A 629 -19.50 -16.39 0.59
C ALA A 629 -19.71 -17.82 0.07
N SER A 630 -20.13 -18.72 0.95
CA SER A 630 -20.55 -20.08 0.62
C SER A 630 -22.07 -20.22 0.74
N GLU A 631 -22.64 -21.18 0.02
CA GLU A 631 -24.07 -21.52 0.09
C GLU A 631 -24.48 -22.05 1.46
N ASP A 632 -23.54 -22.53 2.28
CA ASP A 632 -23.80 -22.94 3.67
C ASP A 632 -24.02 -21.75 4.63
N GLY A 633 -23.94 -20.53 4.12
CA GLY A 633 -24.11 -19.28 4.88
C GLY A 633 -22.80 -18.75 5.50
N THR A 634 -21.66 -19.40 5.28
CA THR A 634 -20.36 -18.90 5.73
C THR A 634 -19.88 -17.74 4.85
N VAL A 635 -19.34 -16.69 5.46
CA VAL A 635 -18.73 -15.55 4.75
C VAL A 635 -17.35 -15.29 5.33
N TYR A 636 -16.33 -15.12 4.48
CA TYR A 636 -14.99 -14.72 4.88
C TYR A 636 -14.63 -13.37 4.30
N ILE A 637 -13.93 -12.54 5.08
CA ILE A 637 -13.42 -11.23 4.64
C ILE A 637 -11.95 -11.13 5.02
N GLY A 638 -11.11 -10.79 4.04
CA GLY A 638 -9.69 -10.45 4.25
C GLY A 638 -9.47 -8.94 4.27
N ASP A 639 -8.56 -8.46 5.12
CA ASP A 639 -8.22 -7.04 5.25
C ASP A 639 -6.71 -6.81 5.14
N VAL A 640 -6.36 -5.88 4.26
CA VAL A 640 -4.98 -5.55 3.85
C VAL A 640 -4.28 -4.61 4.84
N HIS A 641 -5.01 -3.86 5.65
CA HIS A 641 -4.42 -2.88 6.58
C HIS A 641 -4.30 -3.43 8.00
N THR A 642 -5.28 -4.20 8.45
CA THR A 642 -5.27 -4.84 9.77
C THR A 642 -4.69 -6.25 9.75
N ASN A 643 -4.30 -6.76 8.57
CA ASN A 643 -3.66 -8.05 8.36
C ASN A 643 -4.48 -9.17 9.00
N THR A 644 -5.78 -9.20 8.72
CA THR A 644 -6.73 -10.08 9.42
C THR A 644 -7.69 -10.70 8.43
N VAL A 645 -8.10 -11.93 8.72
CA VAL A 645 -9.24 -12.58 8.08
C VAL A 645 -10.29 -12.91 9.14
N TRP A 646 -11.56 -12.71 8.83
CA TRP A 646 -12.67 -13.07 9.70
C TRP A 646 -13.57 -14.08 9.03
N LYS A 647 -14.23 -14.90 9.86
CA LYS A 647 -15.34 -15.76 9.49
C LYS A 647 -16.63 -15.19 10.07
N PHE A 648 -17.66 -15.11 9.24
CA PHE A 648 -19.02 -14.73 9.61
C PHE A 648 -19.99 -15.82 9.19
N THR A 649 -21.16 -15.83 9.80
CA THR A 649 -22.25 -16.75 9.50
C THR A 649 -23.53 -15.97 9.27
N LEU A 650 -24.18 -16.24 8.15
CA LEU A 650 -25.52 -15.77 7.85
C LEU A 650 -26.53 -16.58 8.66
N THR A 651 -27.35 -15.90 9.45
CA THR A 651 -28.45 -16.49 10.22
C THR A 651 -29.77 -15.89 9.78
N GLU A 652 -30.78 -16.73 9.55
CA GLU A 652 -32.16 -16.31 9.34
C GLU A 652 -32.88 -16.36 10.70
N LYS A 653 -33.24 -15.19 11.26
CA LYS A 653 -34.03 -15.17 12.49
C LYS A 653 -35.49 -15.45 12.14
N ILE A 654 -35.94 -16.66 12.43
CA ILE A 654 -37.38 -16.99 12.39
C ILE A 654 -38.04 -16.32 13.60
N GLU A 655 -38.56 -15.10 13.44
CA GLU A 655 -39.46 -14.52 14.44
C GLU A 655 -40.79 -15.31 14.43
N HIS A 656 -41.01 -16.13 15.45
CA HIS A 656 -42.36 -16.60 15.80
C HIS A 656 -43.21 -15.42 16.26
N ARG A 657 -43.83 -14.72 15.31
CA ARG A 657 -44.79 -13.66 15.60
C ARG A 657 -46.08 -14.29 16.14
N SER A 658 -46.15 -14.48 17.45
CA SER A 658 -47.37 -14.92 18.13
C SER A 658 -48.47 -13.86 17.93
N VAL A 659 -49.39 -14.10 17.00
CA VAL A 659 -50.58 -13.27 16.82
C VAL A 659 -51.53 -13.56 17.97
N LYS A 660 -51.59 -12.68 18.98
CA LYS A 660 -52.75 -12.60 19.88
C LYS A 660 -53.92 -12.03 19.08
N LYS A 661 -54.68 -12.91 18.43
CA LYS A 661 -56.03 -12.57 17.95
C LYS A 661 -57.02 -12.94 19.04
N ALA A 662 -57.85 -11.98 19.40
CA ALA A 662 -58.89 -12.13 20.41
C ALA A 662 -59.87 -13.26 20.05
N GLY A 663 -60.13 -14.13 21.03
CA GLY A 663 -61.41 -14.79 21.26
C GLY A 663 -61.83 -15.89 20.29
N ILE A 664 -61.62 -17.14 20.74
CA ILE A 664 -62.53 -18.31 20.75
C ILE A 664 -61.71 -19.59 20.46
N GLU A 665 -61.63 -20.45 21.47
CA GLU A 665 -61.09 -21.81 21.40
C GLU A 665 -62.13 -22.78 20.80
N VAL A 666 -61.69 -23.71 19.93
CA VAL A 666 -62.08 -25.13 19.98
C VAL A 666 -60.92 -25.98 19.45
N GLN A 667 -60.58 -27.04 20.19
CA GLN A 667 -59.54 -28.04 19.93
C GLN A 667 -59.99 -29.09 18.90
N GLU A 668 -59.07 -29.61 18.08
CA GLU A 668 -59.16 -31.00 17.58
C GLU A 668 -57.77 -31.61 17.27
N ILE A 669 -57.24 -32.30 18.30
CA ILE A 669 -56.74 -33.69 18.29
C ILE A 669 -55.75 -34.08 17.17
N LYS A 670 -54.48 -34.29 17.56
CA LYS A 670 -53.57 -35.24 16.91
C LYS A 670 -53.68 -36.58 17.62
N GLU A 671 -54.10 -37.60 16.88
CA GLU A 671 -53.97 -39.01 17.25
C GLU A 671 -52.47 -39.41 17.25
N ALA A 672 -52.05 -40.04 18.34
CA ALA A 672 -50.88 -40.90 18.37
C ALA A 672 -51.14 -42.01 19.40
N GLU A 673 -51.47 -43.22 18.91
CA GLU A 673 -51.39 -44.47 19.67
C GLU A 673 -49.89 -44.86 19.78
N ALA A 674 -49.28 -44.81 20.96
CA ALA A 674 -49.17 -45.84 22.01
C ALA A 674 -48.33 -47.07 21.57
N VAL A 675 -47.21 -47.39 22.25
CA VAL A 675 -47.05 -48.42 23.31
C VAL A 675 -45.53 -48.49 23.65
N VAL A 676 -44.97 -48.65 24.85
CA VAL A 676 -45.37 -48.81 26.27
C VAL A 676 -44.12 -48.55 27.15
N GLU A 677 -44.33 -47.92 28.31
CA GLU A 677 -43.40 -47.65 29.43
C GLU A 677 -43.37 -48.85 30.43
N PRO A 678 -42.45 -49.00 31.42
CA PRO A 678 -42.53 -48.22 32.69
C PRO A 678 -41.14 -47.97 33.34
N LYS A 679 -40.87 -47.19 34.41
CA LYS A 679 -41.54 -46.43 35.49
C LYS A 679 -40.37 -45.61 36.14
N MET A 680 -40.46 -44.46 36.79
CA MET A 680 -41.35 -44.07 37.89
C MET A 680 -41.21 -42.56 38.21
N GLU A 681 -42.29 -42.01 38.78
CA GLU A 681 -42.61 -40.62 39.10
C GLU A 681 -41.70 -39.88 40.10
N ASN A 682 -41.51 -38.57 39.89
CA ASN A 682 -42.08 -37.47 40.72
C ASN A 682 -41.33 -36.13 40.54
N LYS A 683 -42.08 -35.03 40.35
CA LYS A 683 -41.68 -33.61 40.53
C LYS A 683 -42.97 -32.80 40.79
N PRO A 684 -42.93 -31.52 41.22
CA PRO A 684 -41.87 -30.75 41.91
C PRO A 684 -42.42 -29.87 43.07
N THR A 685 -41.55 -29.19 43.82
CA THR A 685 -41.89 -27.87 44.39
C THR A 685 -40.74 -26.88 44.28
N SER A 686 -41.11 -25.69 43.81
CA SER A 686 -40.32 -24.47 43.66
C SER A 686 -39.81 -23.95 45.02
N SER A 687 -38.50 -24.00 45.27
CA SER A 687 -37.86 -23.09 46.24
C SER A 687 -36.35 -22.86 46.10
N GLU A 688 -35.67 -23.42 45.09
CA GLU A 688 -34.18 -23.37 45.04
C GLU A 688 -33.57 -22.56 43.89
N LEU A 689 -34.36 -22.02 42.94
CA LEU A 689 -33.81 -21.12 41.91
C LEU A 689 -33.88 -19.63 42.28
N GLN A 690 -34.56 -19.28 43.39
CA GLN A 690 -34.60 -17.91 43.90
C GLN A 690 -33.47 -17.59 44.92
N LYS A 691 -32.68 -18.58 45.36
CA LYS A 691 -31.57 -18.35 46.31
C LYS A 691 -30.19 -18.13 45.67
N MET A 692 -30.07 -18.17 44.34
CA MET A 692 -28.81 -17.87 43.64
C MET A 692 -28.78 -16.52 42.90
N GLN A 693 -29.91 -15.80 42.80
CA GLN A 693 -29.97 -14.51 42.09
C GLN A 693 -29.87 -13.26 42.98
N GLU A 694 -29.82 -13.41 44.32
CA GLU A 694 -29.63 -12.27 45.24
C GLU A 694 -28.16 -11.98 45.60
N LYS A 695 -27.18 -12.66 45.00
CA LYS A 695 -25.75 -12.51 45.38
C LYS A 695 -24.81 -11.88 44.33
N GLN A 696 -25.34 -11.21 43.29
CA GLN A 696 -24.49 -10.52 42.29
C GLN A 696 -24.96 -9.12 41.87
N LYS A 697 -25.85 -8.49 42.65
CA LYS A 697 -26.10 -7.04 42.55
C LYS A 697 -26.01 -6.40 43.92
N LEU A 698 -24.81 -6.16 44.41
CA LEU A 698 -24.50 -4.99 45.25
C LEU A 698 -22.98 -4.86 45.45
N ILE A 699 -22.52 -3.60 45.40
CA ILE A 699 -21.25 -3.08 45.95
C ILE A 699 -20.11 -2.84 44.94
N LYS A 700 -20.17 -1.64 44.33
CA LYS A 700 -19.05 -0.68 44.21
C LYS A 700 -18.49 -0.41 45.62
N GLU A 701 -17.16 -0.56 45.77
CA GLU A 701 -16.13 0.04 46.68
C GLU A 701 -16.51 0.70 48.05
N PRO A 702 -15.55 0.96 48.98
CA PRO A 702 -14.28 0.27 49.32
C PRO A 702 -14.10 0.03 50.84
N GLY A 703 -13.16 -0.84 51.25
CA GLY A 703 -12.53 -0.78 52.59
C GLY A 703 -12.32 -2.10 53.34
N SER A 704 -11.05 -2.35 53.71
CA SER A 704 -10.53 -3.09 54.89
C SER A 704 -10.99 -4.56 55.12
N GLY A 705 -10.14 -5.58 55.22
CA GLY A 705 -8.69 -5.63 55.32
C GLY A 705 -8.21 -7.10 55.27
N VAL A 706 -6.98 -7.27 54.79
CA VAL A 706 -6.20 -8.53 54.87
C VAL A 706 -4.97 -8.20 55.71
N PRO A 707 -4.46 -9.11 56.58
CA PRO A 707 -3.61 -8.72 57.69
C PRO A 707 -2.25 -8.20 57.22
N VAL A 708 -1.86 -7.05 57.76
CA VAL A 708 -0.61 -6.29 57.49
C VAL A 708 0.68 -7.11 57.71
N VAL A 709 0.59 -8.30 58.31
CA VAL A 709 1.76 -9.14 58.65
C VAL A 709 2.30 -9.93 57.44
N LEU A 710 1.47 -10.30 56.45
CA LEU A 710 1.92 -11.14 55.32
C LEU A 710 2.56 -10.35 54.16
N ILE A 711 2.09 -9.11 53.94
CA ILE A 711 2.59 -8.24 52.86
C ILE A 711 3.92 -7.59 53.26
N THR A 712 4.10 -7.28 54.55
CA THR A 712 5.36 -6.73 55.07
C THR A 712 6.48 -7.77 55.07
N THR A 713 6.20 -9.05 55.33
CA THR A 713 7.23 -10.12 55.24
C THR A 713 7.68 -10.41 53.81
N LEU A 714 6.80 -10.28 52.81
CA LEU A 714 7.12 -10.56 51.40
C LEU A 714 7.90 -9.41 50.71
N LEU A 715 7.76 -8.17 51.18
CA LEU A 715 8.49 -7.01 50.65
C LEU A 715 9.85 -6.77 51.33
N VAL A 716 10.05 -7.26 52.55
CA VAL A 716 11.32 -7.08 53.28
C VAL A 716 12.41 -8.03 52.76
N ILE A 717 12.07 -9.25 52.32
CA ILE A 717 13.04 -10.24 51.84
C ILE A 717 13.83 -9.74 50.61
N PRO A 718 13.20 -9.19 49.54
CA PRO A 718 13.93 -8.67 48.39
C PRO A 718 14.83 -7.47 48.73
N VAL A 719 14.38 -6.60 49.64
CA VAL A 719 15.12 -5.39 50.05
C VAL A 719 16.34 -5.75 50.90
N VAL A 720 16.22 -6.73 51.81
CA VAL A 720 17.35 -7.24 52.60
C VAL A 720 18.38 -7.95 51.71
N VAL A 721 17.93 -8.71 50.70
CA VAL A 721 18.82 -9.34 49.71
C VAL A 721 19.56 -8.29 48.87
N LEU A 722 18.88 -7.24 48.42
CA LEU A 722 19.52 -6.14 47.67
C LEU A 722 20.52 -5.35 48.54
N LEU A 723 20.21 -5.11 49.82
CA LEU A 723 21.13 -4.49 50.76
C LEU A 723 22.36 -5.37 51.05
N ALA A 724 22.18 -6.69 51.16
CA ALA A 724 23.30 -7.63 51.33
C ALA A 724 24.21 -7.68 50.09
N ILE A 725 23.64 -7.65 48.88
CA ILE A 725 24.40 -7.57 47.63
C ILE A 725 25.15 -6.23 47.54
N ALA A 726 24.50 -5.11 47.87
CA ALA A 726 25.14 -3.80 47.88
C ALA A 726 26.28 -3.72 48.91
N LEU A 727 26.09 -4.26 50.12
CA LEU A 727 27.13 -4.35 51.15
C LEU A 727 28.27 -5.28 50.73
N PHE A 728 27.98 -6.39 50.05
CA PHE A 728 29.00 -7.30 49.51
C PHE A 728 29.83 -6.65 48.40
N ILE A 729 29.19 -5.88 47.50
CA ILE A 729 29.89 -5.11 46.47
C ILE A 729 30.74 -4.00 47.12
N ARG A 730 30.22 -3.31 48.13
CA ARG A 730 30.96 -2.26 48.85
C ARG A 730 32.13 -2.82 49.67
N TRP A 731 31.97 -4.00 50.26
CA TRP A 731 33.03 -4.73 50.98
C TRP A 731 34.11 -5.25 50.02
N LYS A 732 33.71 -5.78 48.86
CA LYS A 732 34.65 -6.19 47.80
C LYS A 732 35.42 -5.01 47.22
N LYS A 733 34.77 -3.84 47.08
CA LYS A 733 35.40 -2.61 46.59
C LYS A 733 36.32 -1.96 47.63
N SER A 734 36.00 -2.08 48.93
CA SER A 734 36.84 -1.60 50.04
C SER A 734 38.03 -2.52 50.38
N ARG A 735 38.03 -3.78 49.91
CA ARG A 735 39.22 -4.67 49.96
C ARG A 735 40.14 -4.54 48.74
N ALA A 736 39.69 -3.83 47.69
CA ALA A 736 40.46 -3.64 46.46
C ALA A 736 41.25 -2.32 46.42
N PHE A 737 41.06 -1.43 47.41
CA PHE A 737 41.81 -0.17 47.54
C PHE A 737 42.02 0.15 49.03
N GLY A 738 43.28 0.09 49.46
CA GLY A 738 43.77 0.26 50.83
C GLY A 738 44.73 -0.92 51.14
N ASP A 739 46.05 -0.79 51.19
CA ASP A 739 46.83 0.34 51.70
C ASP A 739 48.27 0.39 51.13
N SER A 740 48.80 1.62 51.08
CA SER A 740 50.19 2.06 51.31
C SER A 740 51.36 1.46 50.48
N GLU A 741 52.01 2.21 49.58
CA GLU A 741 53.05 3.25 49.78
C GLU A 741 54.51 2.74 49.63
N HIS A 742 55.27 3.45 48.78
CA HIS A 742 56.73 3.62 48.71
C HIS A 742 57.68 2.40 48.69
N LYS A 743 58.35 2.14 47.55
CA LYS A 743 59.82 2.34 47.40
C LYS A 743 60.35 2.07 45.98
N LEU A 744 61.45 2.78 45.71
CA LEU A 744 62.35 2.76 44.55
C LEU A 744 62.90 1.36 44.18
N GLU A 745 63.23 1.26 42.89
CA GLU A 745 64.36 0.51 42.28
C GLU A 745 64.24 -0.95 41.76
N THR A 746 64.66 -1.04 40.49
CA THR A 746 65.52 -2.02 39.81
C THR A 746 65.21 -3.53 39.77
N SER A 747 65.11 -4.00 38.51
CA SER A 747 65.82 -5.16 37.92
C SER A 747 65.56 -6.60 38.40
N SER A 748 65.31 -7.46 37.40
CA SER A 748 65.82 -8.84 37.27
C SER A 748 65.14 -9.98 38.05
N GLY A 749 64.66 -10.98 37.28
CA GLY A 749 65.16 -12.34 37.44
C GLY A 749 64.21 -13.44 37.93
N ARG A 750 63.71 -14.23 36.96
CA ARG A 750 63.79 -15.71 36.87
C ARG A 750 63.29 -16.62 38.03
N VAL A 751 62.42 -17.57 37.62
CA VAL A 751 62.62 -19.05 37.63
C VAL A 751 61.92 -19.94 38.68
N LEU A 752 60.96 -20.72 38.12
CA LEU A 752 60.68 -22.18 38.23
C LEU A 752 60.12 -22.85 39.52
N GLY A 753 58.90 -23.39 39.35
CA GLY A 753 58.61 -24.84 39.36
C GLY A 753 57.99 -25.41 40.66
N ARG A 754 57.16 -26.47 40.68
CA ARG A 754 56.48 -27.31 39.65
C ARG A 754 55.61 -28.35 40.41
N PHE A 755 54.54 -28.84 39.78
CA PHE A 755 53.78 -30.11 40.01
C PHE A 755 52.84 -30.26 41.25
N ARG A 756 51.68 -30.96 41.21
CA ARG A 756 50.77 -31.55 40.19
C ARG A 756 49.61 -32.25 40.95
N GLY A 757 48.34 -32.14 40.51
CA GLY A 757 47.26 -33.06 40.94
C GLY A 757 45.83 -32.59 40.59
N LYS A 758 45.17 -33.31 39.66
CA LYS A 758 43.82 -33.13 39.02
C LYS A 758 42.63 -33.22 40.00
N GLY A 759 41.39 -32.77 39.74
CA GLY A 759 40.64 -32.17 38.61
C GLY A 759 39.47 -31.33 39.19
N SER A 760 38.63 -30.56 38.51
CA SER A 760 37.89 -30.70 37.24
C SER A 760 37.19 -29.36 36.90
N GLY A 761 37.00 -29.06 35.60
CA GLY A 761 35.92 -28.17 35.10
C GLY A 761 36.30 -26.71 34.80
N GLY A 762 36.61 -26.41 33.53
CA GLY A 762 36.78 -25.05 33.01
C GLY A 762 37.64 -25.02 31.74
N LEU A 763 37.02 -25.23 30.58
CA LEU A 763 37.66 -25.20 29.26
C LEU A 763 37.87 -23.75 28.79
N ASN A 764 39.12 -23.43 28.50
CA ASN A 764 39.62 -22.21 27.88
C ASN A 764 40.23 -22.67 26.54
N LEU A 765 39.81 -22.09 25.41
CA LEU A 765 40.26 -22.52 24.09
C LEU A 765 40.93 -21.35 23.36
N GLY A 766 42.23 -21.22 23.61
CA GLY A 766 43.19 -20.65 22.67
C GLY A 766 44.09 -21.78 22.15
N ASN A 767 44.16 -21.87 20.82
CA ASN A 767 45.06 -22.67 19.97
C ASN A 767 44.75 -24.16 19.78
N PHE A 768 44.07 -24.45 18.65
CA PHE A 768 44.28 -25.68 17.90
C PHE A 768 44.71 -25.36 16.46
N PHE A 769 45.92 -25.81 16.14
CA PHE A 769 46.56 -25.97 14.83
C PHE A 769 47.14 -24.75 14.08
N ALA A 770 48.41 -24.51 14.39
CA ALA A 770 49.42 -24.33 13.36
C ALA A 770 49.83 -25.69 12.74
N SER A 771 50.36 -25.62 11.52
CA SER A 771 51.10 -26.61 10.72
C SER A 771 50.32 -27.68 9.93
N HIS A 772 50.06 -27.36 8.66
CA HIS A 772 50.76 -28.06 7.57
C HIS A 772 51.27 -27.04 6.54
N LYS A 773 52.60 -26.98 6.43
CA LYS A 773 53.39 -26.34 5.37
C LYS A 773 53.90 -27.45 4.45
N GLY A 774 53.96 -27.17 3.14
CA GLY A 774 54.65 -27.96 2.11
C GLY A 774 53.71 -28.20 0.94
N TYR A 775 53.76 -27.45 -0.17
CA TYR A 775 54.92 -27.31 -1.05
C TYR A 775 54.87 -25.98 -1.82
N SER A 776 56.02 -25.31 -1.95
CA SER A 776 56.25 -24.21 -2.89
C SER A 776 57.49 -24.55 -3.72
N ARG A 777 57.35 -24.50 -5.05
CA ARG A 777 58.38 -24.42 -6.10
C ARG A 777 57.64 -24.59 -7.45
N LYS A 778 57.94 -23.96 -8.56
CA LYS A 778 58.83 -22.86 -9.02
C LYS A 778 58.67 -22.88 -10.56
N GLY A 779 58.75 -21.72 -11.24
CA GLY A 779 59.03 -21.61 -12.69
C GLY A 779 57.80 -21.29 -13.54
N PHE A 780 57.69 -20.12 -14.18
CA PHE A 780 58.28 -19.76 -15.50
C PHE A 780 57.88 -20.81 -16.57
N ASP A 781 57.16 -20.50 -17.65
CA ASP A 781 57.45 -19.44 -18.60
C ASP A 781 56.26 -19.00 -19.48
N ARG A 782 56.48 -17.80 -20.02
CA ARG A 782 55.88 -17.08 -21.14
C ARG A 782 55.86 -17.89 -22.45
N LEU A 783 54.80 -17.78 -23.27
CA LEU A 783 54.80 -17.21 -24.62
C LEU A 783 53.54 -17.55 -25.43
N SER A 784 52.99 -16.50 -26.03
CA SER A 784 52.11 -16.45 -27.19
C SER A 784 52.69 -17.14 -28.43
N THR A 785 51.81 -17.59 -29.32
CA THR A 785 51.80 -17.39 -30.80
C THR A 785 50.59 -18.19 -31.34
N GLU A 786 49.55 -17.56 -31.88
CA GLU A 786 49.39 -17.17 -33.30
C GLU A 786 49.63 -18.29 -34.32
N GLY A 787 48.64 -18.45 -35.22
CA GLY A 787 48.72 -19.23 -36.46
C GLY A 787 47.68 -20.37 -36.49
N SER A 788 46.48 -20.20 -37.05
CA SER A 788 46.15 -20.13 -38.49
C SER A 788 46.08 -21.51 -39.13
N ASP A 789 44.95 -21.74 -39.81
CA ASP A 789 44.73 -22.68 -40.91
C ASP A 789 44.65 -24.16 -40.52
N GLN A 790 43.89 -25.05 -41.16
CA GLN A 790 42.81 -25.09 -42.15
C GLN A 790 42.62 -26.61 -42.36
N GLU A 791 41.53 -27.03 -43.01
CA GLU A 791 41.38 -28.39 -43.57
C GLU A 791 41.16 -29.54 -42.56
N LYS A 792 40.47 -30.62 -42.88
CA LYS A 792 39.42 -31.03 -43.82
C LYS A 792 39.27 -32.53 -43.50
N ASP A 793 38.06 -33.03 -43.68
CA ASP A 793 37.77 -34.38 -44.18
C ASP A 793 38.11 -35.65 -43.34
N GLU A 794 37.05 -36.48 -43.32
CA GLU A 794 37.06 -37.91 -43.64
C GLU A 794 37.31 -38.95 -42.51
N ASP A 795 36.20 -39.62 -42.18
CA ASP A 795 35.88 -41.00 -42.61
C ASP A 795 35.72 -42.13 -41.56
N ASP A 796 34.47 -42.64 -41.57
CA ASP A 796 34.05 -44.01 -41.90
C ASP A 796 33.84 -45.13 -40.86
N GLY A 797 32.76 -45.90 -41.14
CA GLY A 797 32.39 -47.22 -40.59
C GLY A 797 30.99 -47.27 -39.93
N SER A 798 29.87 -47.49 -40.64
CA SER A 798 29.26 -48.76 -41.16
C SER A 798 28.71 -49.68 -40.04
N GLU A 799 27.53 -50.33 -40.02
CA GLU A 799 26.48 -50.84 -40.96
C GLU A 799 25.14 -50.88 -40.15
N SER A 800 23.89 -51.00 -40.63
CA SER A 800 23.31 -51.87 -41.68
C SER A 800 21.87 -51.46 -42.07
N GLU A 801 21.60 -51.49 -43.38
CA GLU A 801 20.39 -51.82 -44.20
C GLU A 801 19.19 -52.50 -43.46
N GLU A 802 17.91 -52.46 -43.85
CA GLU A 802 17.19 -52.27 -45.12
C GLU A 802 15.66 -52.23 -44.81
N GLU A 803 14.85 -51.36 -45.45
CA GLU A 803 13.71 -51.74 -46.33
C GLU A 803 12.85 -50.53 -46.77
N TYR A 804 12.38 -50.63 -48.01
CA TYR A 804 12.08 -49.55 -48.94
C TYR A 804 10.57 -49.39 -49.17
N SER A 805 10.07 -48.17 -49.35
CA SER A 805 9.20 -47.77 -50.48
C SER A 805 8.84 -46.29 -50.42
N ALA A 806 9.16 -45.60 -51.51
CA ALA A 806 9.01 -44.16 -51.73
C ALA A 806 7.84 -43.87 -52.75
N PRO A 807 7.81 -42.75 -53.50
CA PRO A 807 7.14 -41.47 -53.20
C PRO A 807 6.17 -41.06 -54.36
N LEU A 808 5.41 -39.94 -54.44
CA LEU A 808 5.71 -38.50 -54.57
C LEU A 808 4.36 -37.76 -54.84
N PRO A 809 4.29 -36.41 -54.73
CA PRO A 809 3.11 -35.58 -54.98
C PRO A 809 3.16 -34.86 -56.35
N THR A 810 2.01 -34.39 -56.86
CA THR A 810 1.88 -33.49 -58.02
C THR A 810 0.80 -32.44 -57.73
N GLN A 811 1.18 -31.18 -57.52
CA GLN A 811 1.23 -30.07 -58.49
C GLN A 811 -0.14 -29.65 -59.10
N ALA A 812 -0.54 -28.42 -58.76
CA ALA A 812 -1.39 -27.53 -59.55
C ALA A 812 -0.47 -26.57 -60.36
N PRO A 813 -0.89 -25.92 -61.47
CA PRO A 813 -1.99 -24.95 -61.45
C PRO A 813 -2.86 -24.77 -62.73
N SER A 814 -3.95 -24.02 -62.52
CA SER A 814 -4.69 -23.08 -63.38
C SER A 814 -5.40 -23.52 -64.67
N SER A 815 -6.73 -23.45 -64.62
CA SER A 815 -7.55 -22.59 -65.50
C SER A 815 -8.83 -22.13 -64.79
#